data_AF-A0ABD3QAZ5-F1
#
_entry.id   AF-A0ABD3QAZ5-F1
#
_cell.length_a   1.000
_cell.length_b   1.000
_cell.length_c   1.000
_cell.angle_alpha   90.00
_cell.angle_beta   90.00
_cell.angle_gamma   90.00
#
_symmetry.space_group_name_H-M   'P 1'
#
loop_
_entity.id
_entity.type
_entity.pdbx_description
1 polymer ?
#
loop_
_entity_poly.entity_id
_entity_poly.type
_entity_poly.pdbx_seq_one_letter_code
_entity_poly.pdbx_strand_id
1 'polypeptide(L)'
;MSPGFSNVDRKSNRHQPYRNNKTEAAHLGALDLSSKLRHLSNQKRLRECLALYESPQYDHLRDTHHGSVVIDCCARCGDMGKAEKVVNVMLGRSETTTKANILSEAYIWENYDQIPYQKMPIQAWTALLKGYVHAGMMAKADSLFSALCRDGTVTGEDANGSSSKKRKRVEAKAETRANVRTLNTLLRGCLWSATSISFEKGSSLKQTKDSKKTERFLRDGLVGGLVTAERAWEEFNSNLGDTKNTIGCDSSSYEYFITLLCQSFRCEKAEHLLGHMKKQLNIPIRMSSIDPALVESMAVSLVALARAYALLGKISDCQRCTKEALSMMNSLNSYHADNKSHEDKNKSKVATGGKQAWKSNTNIDGSSYARREQSNVLFRSHRISELKSEAMSLSSYSKHHFDGDYMELTRIMLTRLLYFSGGGTTGLCTISDINASSEASAVDNYEEKSSDARLLILQWYNSLWFSFGLKELIDSLYRHKILNVEIRPNTQSHALTPEMCDRLRTSLLGEDYHVIEPNGFIDFKRVFSSLNSSSTGSLISQSTSSNDAPLHIELGSGSGDWATCQAELNPSDNYVTVELRADRVAQTFAKMVLGKSSAVNNTTDFKGAGKTGALANLCCVGSECGSFLREKICPGTVRTIFVNHPEPPTQTSTSDDEQAHMLNADTITAAAKCLEPAGIGRMVIVTDNLIYARLIARTLSKTLDRGKLSVVKPNEVCDLRKVESVSVAKNASFVHIYEGKPSASIGHYIPCNSTSVGGTSYFDRLWRTGAGKHADMKKRFIIVVRTVGGQHSTATTSTPTQRLEKSSSVTAGKKGSKKRSAEKQQQRNERRLLKKQQKQQQQKQK
;
A
#
# COMPACT_ATOMS: atom_id res chain seq x y z
N MET A 1 -56.93 17.38 78.03
CA MET A 1 -57.45 16.06 77.62
C MET A 1 -56.68 15.60 76.39
N SER A 2 -55.84 14.56 76.60
CA SER A 2 -55.33 13.56 75.62
C SER A 2 -54.44 14.02 74.44
N PRO A 3 -53.56 13.14 73.88
CA PRO A 3 -52.29 12.74 74.50
C PRO A 3 -51.09 12.78 73.53
N GLY A 4 -49.89 12.67 74.10
CA GLY A 4 -48.62 12.65 73.37
C GLY A 4 -48.36 11.38 72.56
N PHE A 5 -47.53 11.53 71.52
CA PHE A 5 -46.94 10.44 70.77
C PHE A 5 -45.41 10.53 70.74
N SER A 6 -44.83 9.37 70.98
CA SER A 6 -43.44 9.02 71.22
C SER A 6 -42.51 9.18 70.03
N ASN A 7 -41.28 9.65 70.31
CA ASN A 7 -40.11 9.55 69.46
C ASN A 7 -39.84 8.08 69.08
N VAL A 8 -39.88 7.78 67.78
CA VAL A 8 -39.40 6.51 67.22
C VAL A 8 -37.97 6.72 66.70
N ASP A 9 -37.04 6.01 67.34
CA ASP A 9 -35.65 5.85 66.93
C ASP A 9 -35.52 5.40 65.46
N ARG A 10 -35.07 6.31 64.59
CA ARG A 10 -34.53 5.96 63.27
C ARG A 10 -33.14 5.35 63.45
N LYS A 11 -33.09 4.02 63.56
CA LYS A 11 -31.88 3.20 63.44
C LYS A 11 -31.10 3.60 62.17
N SER A 12 -29.90 4.13 62.37
CA SER A 12 -28.88 4.32 61.35
C SER A 12 -28.39 2.97 60.84
N ASN A 13 -28.95 2.54 59.71
CA ASN A 13 -28.55 1.31 59.04
C ASN A 13 -27.17 1.54 58.39
N ARG A 14 -26.10 1.18 59.11
CA ARG A 14 -24.71 1.17 58.62
C ARG A 14 -24.65 0.37 57.30
N HIS A 15 -24.45 1.07 56.19
CA HIS A 15 -24.06 0.47 54.92
C HIS A 15 -22.78 -0.37 55.12
N GLN A 16 -22.91 -1.68 54.96
CA GLN A 16 -21.77 -2.59 54.93
C GLN A 16 -20.95 -2.37 53.63
N PRO A 17 -19.64 -2.06 53.71
CA PRO A 17 -18.77 -1.84 52.54
C PRO A 17 -18.34 -3.13 51.81
N TYR A 18 -18.94 -4.29 52.09
CA TYR A 18 -18.45 -5.60 51.61
C TYR A 18 -18.75 -5.94 50.13
N ARG A 19 -19.47 -5.08 49.38
CA ARG A 19 -19.79 -5.32 47.96
C ARG A 19 -18.76 -4.81 46.94
N ASN A 20 -17.79 -3.98 47.34
CA ASN A 20 -16.85 -3.36 46.39
C ASN A 20 -15.63 -4.22 46.01
N ASN A 21 -15.19 -5.15 46.85
CA ASN A 21 -13.93 -5.88 46.59
C ASN A 21 -14.03 -6.88 45.43
N LYS A 22 -15.21 -7.49 45.20
CA LYS A 22 -15.40 -8.45 44.10
C LYS A 22 -15.39 -7.77 42.72
N THR A 23 -15.89 -6.54 42.63
CA THR A 23 -15.87 -5.73 41.41
C THR A 23 -14.47 -5.23 41.07
N GLU A 24 -13.66 -4.91 42.08
CA GLU A 24 -12.29 -4.45 41.86
C GLU A 24 -11.38 -5.58 41.34
N ALA A 25 -11.47 -6.78 41.93
CA ALA A 25 -10.70 -7.94 41.45
C ALA A 25 -11.08 -8.33 40.00
N ALA A 26 -12.37 -8.32 39.66
CA ALA A 26 -12.83 -8.58 38.29
C ALA A 26 -12.34 -7.50 37.31
N HIS A 27 -12.38 -6.23 37.70
CA HIS A 27 -11.87 -5.14 36.87
C HIS A 27 -10.36 -5.25 36.63
N LEU A 28 -9.56 -5.55 37.67
CA LEU A 28 -8.12 -5.79 37.53
C LEU A 28 -7.83 -7.00 36.64
N GLY A 29 -8.61 -8.08 36.77
CA GLY A 29 -8.52 -9.26 35.91
C GLY A 29 -8.81 -8.96 34.44
N ALA A 30 -9.83 -8.15 34.16
CA ALA A 30 -10.15 -7.69 32.80
C ALA A 30 -9.03 -6.82 32.20
N LEU A 31 -8.44 -5.91 32.99
CA LEU A 31 -7.31 -5.10 32.53
C LEU A 31 -6.07 -5.93 32.22
N ASP A 32 -5.76 -6.93 33.05
CA ASP A 32 -4.66 -7.88 32.81
C ASP A 32 -4.90 -8.71 31.54
N LEU A 33 -6.10 -9.27 31.36
CA LEU A 33 -6.48 -10.00 30.14
C LEU A 33 -6.34 -9.11 28.90
N SER A 34 -6.85 -7.89 28.96
CA SER A 34 -6.72 -6.89 27.89
C SER A 34 -5.25 -6.55 27.58
N SER A 35 -4.38 -6.50 28.59
CA SER A 35 -2.94 -6.28 28.41
C SER A 35 -2.28 -7.46 27.69
N LYS A 36 -2.56 -8.69 28.14
CA LYS A 36 -2.05 -9.93 27.55
C LYS A 36 -2.51 -10.14 26.10
N LEU A 37 -3.80 -9.95 25.82
CA LEU A 37 -4.33 -10.03 24.46
C LEU A 37 -3.71 -8.97 23.55
N ARG A 38 -3.57 -7.72 24.01
CA ARG A 38 -2.90 -6.67 23.22
C ARG A 38 -1.43 -7.00 22.97
N HIS A 39 -0.74 -7.59 23.93
CA HIS A 39 0.65 -8.03 23.76
C HIS A 39 0.78 -9.11 22.68
N LEU A 40 -0.03 -10.18 22.76
CA LEU A 40 -0.04 -11.26 21.77
C LEU A 40 -0.46 -10.76 20.39
N SER A 41 -1.48 -9.92 20.34
CA SER A 41 -2.00 -9.30 19.13
C SER A 41 -0.95 -8.40 18.46
N ASN A 42 -0.20 -7.60 19.24
CA ASN A 42 0.94 -6.82 18.75
C ASN A 42 2.09 -7.66 18.21
N GLN A 43 2.26 -8.88 18.71
CA GLN A 43 3.23 -9.86 18.22
C GLN A 43 2.68 -10.73 17.08
N LYS A 44 1.43 -10.53 16.66
CA LYS A 44 0.73 -11.38 15.68
C LYS A 44 0.67 -12.86 16.07
N ARG A 45 0.70 -13.17 17.37
CA ARG A 45 0.62 -14.55 17.89
C ARG A 45 -0.83 -15.03 17.92
N LEU A 46 -1.42 -15.22 16.74
CA LEU A 46 -2.85 -15.47 16.56
C LEU A 46 -3.34 -16.69 17.35
N ARG A 47 -2.65 -17.84 17.22
CA ARG A 47 -3.04 -19.09 17.89
C ARG A 47 -3.15 -18.89 19.41
N GLU A 48 -2.15 -18.25 20.00
CA GLU A 48 -2.11 -18.00 21.44
C GLU A 48 -3.09 -16.91 21.88
N CYS A 49 -3.30 -15.88 21.05
CA CYS A 49 -4.29 -14.85 21.33
C CYS A 49 -5.70 -15.45 21.38
N LEU A 50 -6.02 -16.36 20.46
CA LEU A 50 -7.28 -17.08 20.44
C LEU A 50 -7.39 -18.05 21.61
N ALA A 51 -6.37 -18.87 21.88
CA ALA A 51 -6.37 -19.79 23.01
C ALA A 51 -6.55 -19.06 24.35
N LEU A 52 -5.92 -17.88 24.50
CA LEU A 52 -6.10 -17.05 25.70
C LEU A 52 -7.52 -16.49 25.78
N TYR A 53 -8.09 -16.04 24.66
CA TYR A 53 -9.46 -15.53 24.60
C TYR A 53 -10.51 -16.62 24.77
N GLU A 54 -10.26 -17.85 24.34
CA GLU A 54 -11.19 -18.99 24.44
C GLU A 54 -11.08 -19.73 25.78
N SER A 55 -10.12 -19.36 26.62
CA SER A 55 -9.86 -20.05 27.88
C SER A 55 -11.01 -19.87 28.88
N PRO A 56 -11.60 -20.96 29.42
CA PRO A 56 -12.73 -20.90 30.36
C PRO A 56 -12.46 -20.08 31.62
N GLN A 57 -11.19 -19.97 32.03
CA GLN A 57 -10.77 -19.20 33.20
C GLN A 57 -11.13 -17.70 33.10
N TYR A 58 -11.32 -17.19 31.88
CA TYR A 58 -11.63 -15.78 31.62
C TYR A 58 -13.10 -15.54 31.24
N ASP A 59 -13.97 -16.55 31.23
CA ASP A 59 -15.37 -16.41 30.78
C ASP A 59 -16.13 -15.28 31.46
N HIS A 60 -15.91 -15.11 32.76
CA HIS A 60 -16.53 -14.07 33.58
C HIS A 60 -15.88 -12.69 33.44
N LEU A 61 -14.72 -12.59 32.78
CA LEU A 61 -13.97 -11.36 32.54
C LEU A 61 -14.09 -10.86 31.10
N ARG A 62 -14.43 -11.75 30.15
CA ARG A 62 -14.54 -11.43 28.74
C ARG A 62 -15.69 -10.46 28.49
N ASP A 63 -15.39 -9.47 27.68
CA ASP A 63 -16.34 -8.47 27.20
C ASP A 63 -16.07 -8.16 25.73
N THR A 64 -16.81 -7.18 25.21
CA THR A 64 -16.67 -6.79 23.81
C THR A 64 -15.37 -6.03 23.50
N HIS A 65 -14.73 -5.43 24.49
CA HIS A 65 -13.41 -4.83 24.32
C HIS A 65 -12.37 -5.91 24.04
N HIS A 66 -12.37 -7.00 24.82
CA HIS A 66 -11.48 -8.14 24.60
C HIS A 66 -11.69 -8.74 23.20
N GLY A 67 -12.94 -8.96 22.80
CA GLY A 67 -13.28 -9.44 21.47
C GLY A 67 -12.75 -8.54 20.35
N SER A 68 -12.83 -7.21 20.50
CA SER A 68 -12.28 -6.26 19.52
C SER A 68 -10.76 -6.38 19.32
N VAL A 69 -10.00 -6.69 20.38
CA VAL A 69 -8.54 -6.89 20.30
C VAL A 69 -8.21 -8.18 19.54
N VAL A 70 -9.02 -9.22 19.72
CA VAL A 70 -8.86 -10.50 19.02
C VAL A 70 -9.25 -10.37 17.56
N ILE A 71 -10.35 -9.66 17.24
CA ILE A 71 -10.74 -9.34 15.86
C ILE A 71 -9.61 -8.60 15.15
N ASP A 72 -9.02 -7.58 15.78
CA ASP A 72 -7.87 -6.87 15.20
C ASP A 72 -6.61 -7.76 15.10
N CYS A 73 -6.43 -8.75 15.98
CA CYS A 73 -5.38 -9.77 15.83
C CYS A 73 -5.63 -10.62 14.57
N CYS A 74 -6.84 -11.17 14.43
CA CYS A 74 -7.26 -11.98 13.29
C CYS A 74 -7.07 -11.20 11.97
N ALA A 75 -7.56 -9.96 11.92
CA ALA A 75 -7.40 -9.05 10.79
C ALA A 75 -5.92 -8.84 10.41
N ARG A 76 -5.05 -8.54 11.39
CA ARG A 76 -3.61 -8.35 11.15
C ARG A 76 -2.86 -9.60 10.71
N CYS A 77 -3.41 -10.77 11.05
CA CYS A 77 -2.88 -12.07 10.66
C CYS A 77 -3.53 -12.63 9.40
N GLY A 78 -4.55 -11.98 8.84
CA GLY A 78 -5.19 -12.41 7.61
C GLY A 78 -6.29 -13.44 7.74
N ASP A 79 -6.69 -13.79 8.97
CA ASP A 79 -7.64 -14.87 9.24
C ASP A 79 -9.03 -14.30 9.50
N MET A 80 -9.71 -13.90 8.42
CA MET A 80 -11.03 -13.27 8.53
C MET A 80 -12.12 -14.26 8.96
N GLY A 81 -11.98 -15.55 8.65
CA GLY A 81 -12.90 -16.58 9.13
C GLY A 81 -12.91 -16.67 10.66
N LYS A 82 -11.75 -16.58 11.31
CA LYS A 82 -11.69 -16.52 12.78
C LYS A 82 -12.17 -15.18 13.34
N ALA A 83 -11.93 -14.07 12.65
CA ALA A 83 -12.50 -12.77 13.04
C ALA A 83 -14.04 -12.83 13.09
N GLU A 84 -14.67 -13.39 12.04
CA GLU A 84 -16.11 -13.59 11.95
C GLU A 84 -16.65 -14.53 13.05
N LYS A 85 -15.91 -15.61 13.37
CA LYS A 85 -16.25 -16.48 14.52
C LYS A 85 -16.27 -15.72 15.83
N VAL A 86 -15.27 -14.88 16.10
CA VAL A 86 -15.21 -14.06 17.33
C VAL A 86 -16.40 -13.10 17.39
N VAL A 87 -16.78 -12.48 16.27
CA VAL A 87 -17.99 -11.64 16.17
C VAL A 87 -19.25 -12.44 16.49
N ASN A 88 -19.42 -13.64 15.93
CA ASN A 88 -20.59 -14.48 16.23
C ASN A 88 -20.67 -14.84 17.73
N VAL A 89 -19.54 -15.13 18.37
CA VAL A 89 -19.49 -15.36 19.83
C VAL A 89 -19.89 -14.11 20.61
N MET A 90 -19.40 -12.93 20.23
CA MET A 90 -19.77 -11.66 20.87
C MET A 90 -21.26 -11.33 20.72
N LEU A 91 -21.88 -11.75 19.61
CA LEU A 91 -23.32 -11.60 19.38
C LEU A 91 -24.16 -12.65 20.12
N GLY A 92 -23.53 -13.63 20.79
CA GLY A 92 -24.22 -14.71 21.50
C GLY A 92 -24.89 -15.73 20.57
N ARG A 93 -24.43 -15.87 19.33
CA ARG A 93 -24.93 -16.87 18.40
C ARG A 93 -24.37 -18.24 18.79
N SER A 94 -25.26 -19.23 18.98
CA SER A 94 -24.86 -20.62 19.18
C SER A 94 -24.13 -21.15 17.93
N GLU A 95 -23.18 -22.06 18.12
CA GLU A 95 -22.51 -22.77 17.02
C GLU A 95 -23.52 -23.52 16.12
N THR A 96 -24.66 -23.95 16.68
CA THR A 96 -25.73 -24.64 15.95
C THR A 96 -26.38 -23.72 14.90
N THR A 97 -26.67 -22.46 15.25
CA THR A 97 -27.18 -21.45 14.31
C THR A 97 -26.13 -21.08 13.27
N THR A 98 -24.86 -21.14 13.65
CA THR A 98 -23.75 -20.80 12.76
C THR A 98 -23.60 -21.81 11.63
N LYS A 99 -23.81 -23.12 11.87
CA LYS A 99 -23.77 -24.14 10.80
C LYS A 99 -24.87 -23.95 9.75
N ALA A 100 -26.08 -23.59 10.17
CA ALA A 100 -27.18 -23.30 9.23
C ALA A 100 -26.91 -22.04 8.41
N ASN A 101 -26.31 -21.00 9.03
CA ASN A 101 -25.95 -19.77 8.34
C ASN A 101 -24.69 -19.90 7.47
N ILE A 102 -23.74 -20.80 7.78
CA ILE A 102 -22.60 -21.09 6.88
C ILE A 102 -23.10 -21.63 5.53
N LEU A 103 -24.26 -22.28 5.50
CA LEU A 103 -24.89 -22.75 4.26
C LEU A 103 -25.66 -21.66 3.52
N SER A 104 -25.96 -20.53 4.16
CA SER A 104 -26.55 -19.36 3.49
C SER A 104 -25.44 -18.35 3.21
N GLU A 105 -25.21 -18.02 1.95
CA GLU A 105 -24.16 -17.07 1.54
C GLU A 105 -24.36 -15.63 2.06
N ALA A 106 -25.46 -15.37 2.78
CA ALA A 106 -25.74 -14.10 3.41
C ALA A 106 -24.60 -13.70 4.36
N TYR A 107 -24.16 -12.45 4.28
CA TYR A 107 -23.11 -11.98 5.16
C TYR A 107 -23.52 -12.14 6.61
N ILE A 108 -22.51 -12.31 7.50
CA ILE A 108 -22.78 -12.48 8.92
C ILE A 108 -23.64 -11.36 9.48
N TRP A 109 -23.64 -10.20 8.77
CA TRP A 109 -24.38 -8.91 8.60
C TRP A 109 -25.81 -8.69 8.09
N GLU A 110 -26.37 -9.64 7.33
CA GLU A 110 -27.57 -9.33 6.52
C GLU A 110 -28.88 -9.83 7.15
N ASN A 111 -28.83 -10.85 8.00
CA ASN A 111 -29.99 -11.40 8.71
C ASN A 111 -30.26 -10.71 10.08
N TYR A 112 -30.26 -9.37 10.12
CA TYR A 112 -30.01 -8.59 11.36
C TYR A 112 -31.19 -8.04 12.11
N ASP A 113 -32.39 -8.06 11.54
CA ASP A 113 -33.58 -7.52 12.19
C ASP A 113 -33.87 -8.17 13.56
N GLN A 114 -33.20 -9.29 13.88
CA GLN A 114 -33.38 -10.09 15.09
C GLN A 114 -32.28 -9.92 16.15
N ILE A 115 -31.20 -9.16 15.91
CA ILE A 115 -30.06 -9.08 16.86
C ILE A 115 -29.91 -7.66 17.41
N PRO A 116 -29.87 -7.47 18.74
CA PRO A 116 -29.63 -6.16 19.33
C PRO A 116 -28.18 -5.71 19.08
N TYR A 117 -27.99 -4.93 18.00
CA TYR A 117 -26.73 -4.29 17.60
C TYR A 117 -26.04 -3.52 18.74
N GLN A 118 -26.84 -3.08 19.72
CA GLN A 118 -26.42 -2.44 20.98
C GLN A 118 -25.35 -3.21 21.77
N LYS A 119 -25.12 -4.49 21.47
CA LYS A 119 -24.11 -5.28 22.17
C LYS A 119 -22.70 -5.10 21.64
N MET A 120 -22.48 -4.78 20.36
CA MET A 120 -21.13 -4.72 19.80
C MET A 120 -20.64 -3.27 19.58
N PRO A 121 -19.49 -2.89 20.17
CA PRO A 121 -18.98 -1.53 20.04
C PRO A 121 -18.46 -1.25 18.63
N ILE A 122 -18.61 -0.01 18.14
CA ILE A 122 -18.16 0.41 16.80
C ILE A 122 -16.69 0.06 16.53
N GLN A 123 -15.84 0.05 17.56
CA GLN A 123 -14.42 -0.31 17.45
C GLN A 123 -14.22 -1.74 16.94
N ALA A 124 -15.08 -2.70 17.35
CA ALA A 124 -15.02 -4.08 16.87
C ALA A 124 -15.45 -4.17 15.40
N TRP A 125 -16.52 -3.45 15.02
CA TRP A 125 -16.95 -3.33 13.63
C TRP A 125 -15.90 -2.68 12.74
N THR A 126 -15.28 -1.58 13.18
CA THR A 126 -14.17 -0.94 12.46
C THR A 126 -12.97 -1.88 12.33
N ALA A 127 -12.68 -2.71 13.34
CA ALA A 127 -11.60 -3.70 13.27
C ALA A 127 -11.90 -4.82 12.26
N LEU A 128 -13.15 -5.30 12.22
CA LEU A 128 -13.61 -6.29 11.23
C LEU A 128 -13.55 -5.70 9.80
N LEU A 129 -14.10 -4.49 9.62
CA LEU A 129 -14.03 -3.74 8.36
C LEU A 129 -12.59 -3.58 7.87
N LYS A 130 -11.70 -3.16 8.77
CA LYS A 130 -10.26 -3.06 8.51
C LYS A 130 -9.70 -4.41 8.05
N GLY A 131 -10.10 -5.52 8.69
CA GLY A 131 -9.71 -6.86 8.29
C GLY A 131 -10.14 -7.21 6.87
N TYR A 132 -11.40 -6.95 6.49
CA TYR A 132 -11.88 -7.19 5.13
C TYR A 132 -11.10 -6.38 4.09
N VAL A 133 -10.91 -5.09 4.35
CA VAL A 133 -10.08 -4.21 3.51
C VAL A 133 -8.66 -4.76 3.36
N HIS A 134 -8.03 -5.17 4.46
CA HIS A 134 -6.67 -5.75 4.44
C HIS A 134 -6.60 -7.14 3.83
N ALA A 135 -7.72 -7.86 3.70
CA ALA A 135 -7.81 -9.15 3.02
C ALA A 135 -8.23 -9.02 1.54
N GLY A 136 -8.51 -7.79 1.06
CA GLY A 136 -9.01 -7.56 -0.31
C GLY A 136 -10.49 -7.91 -0.48
N MET A 137 -11.22 -8.18 0.60
CA MET A 137 -12.64 -8.55 0.59
C MET A 137 -13.53 -7.29 0.53
N MET A 138 -13.38 -6.49 -0.53
CA MET A 138 -14.01 -5.18 -0.63
C MET A 138 -15.54 -5.24 -0.67
N ALA A 139 -16.14 -6.30 -1.20
CA ALA A 139 -17.60 -6.49 -1.19
C ALA A 139 -18.14 -6.60 0.25
N LYS A 140 -17.52 -7.45 1.07
CA LYS A 140 -17.82 -7.55 2.51
C LYS A 140 -17.58 -6.23 3.24
N ALA A 141 -16.49 -5.54 2.93
CA ALA A 141 -16.17 -4.25 3.56
C ALA A 141 -17.23 -3.18 3.24
N ASP A 142 -17.63 -3.07 1.98
CA ASP A 142 -18.63 -2.12 1.50
C ASP A 142 -20.01 -2.42 2.12
N SER A 143 -20.45 -3.69 2.05
CA SER A 143 -21.71 -4.12 2.66
C SER A 143 -21.77 -3.86 4.17
N LEU A 144 -20.70 -4.19 4.89
CA LEU A 144 -20.62 -3.91 6.33
C LEU A 144 -20.70 -2.40 6.61
N PHE A 145 -20.01 -1.57 5.83
CA PHE A 145 -20.07 -0.12 5.99
C PHE A 145 -21.48 0.42 5.75
N SER A 146 -22.14 0.01 4.67
CA SER A 146 -23.52 0.40 4.38
C SER A 146 -24.49 -0.01 5.48
N ALA A 147 -24.32 -1.20 6.06
CA ALA A 147 -25.11 -1.63 7.21
C ALA A 147 -24.92 -0.70 8.42
N LEU A 148 -23.67 -0.35 8.75
CA LEU A 148 -23.33 0.56 9.84
C LEU A 148 -23.87 1.99 9.64
N CYS A 149 -24.09 2.40 8.39
CA CYS A 149 -24.71 3.67 8.03
C CYS A 149 -26.24 3.64 8.18
N ARG A 150 -26.89 2.54 7.76
CA ARG A 150 -28.36 2.38 7.74
C ARG A 150 -28.98 2.19 9.12
N ASP A 151 -28.35 1.46 10.02
CA ASP A 151 -28.92 1.12 11.35
C ASP A 151 -29.22 2.34 12.24
N GLY A 152 -28.72 3.51 11.86
CA GLY A 152 -29.00 4.78 12.53
C GLY A 152 -30.29 5.47 12.11
N THR A 153 -30.95 5.08 11.02
CA THR A 153 -32.20 5.71 10.62
C THR A 153 -33.33 5.22 11.51
N VAL A 154 -33.74 6.04 12.49
CA VAL A 154 -34.94 5.79 13.29
C VAL A 154 -36.13 5.82 12.33
N THR A 155 -36.70 4.66 12.02
CA THR A 155 -37.97 4.57 11.29
C THR A 155 -39.05 5.22 12.15
N GLY A 156 -39.93 6.02 11.52
CA GLY A 156 -40.92 6.87 12.22
C GLY A 156 -41.90 6.11 13.12
N GLU A 157 -41.96 4.78 13.00
CA GLU A 157 -42.81 3.91 13.85
C GLU A 157 -42.39 3.90 15.32
N ASP A 158 -41.10 4.16 15.63
CA ASP A 158 -40.61 4.30 17.01
C ASP A 158 -40.99 5.64 17.66
N ALA A 159 -41.73 6.52 16.97
CA ALA A 159 -42.01 7.88 17.44
C ALA A 159 -42.94 7.97 18.66
N ASN A 160 -43.76 6.95 18.93
CA ASN A 160 -44.82 6.97 19.95
C ASN A 160 -44.39 6.51 21.37
N GLY A 161 -43.11 6.19 21.60
CA GLY A 161 -42.61 5.76 22.92
C GLY A 161 -42.26 6.90 23.89
N SER A 162 -42.34 6.64 25.21
CA SER A 162 -41.98 7.61 26.27
C SER A 162 -40.59 8.25 26.07
N SER A 163 -40.49 9.56 26.26
CA SER A 163 -39.31 10.39 25.94
C SER A 163 -37.98 9.91 26.55
N SER A 164 -37.98 9.33 27.74
CA SER A 164 -36.77 8.88 28.43
C SER A 164 -36.14 7.61 27.83
N LYS A 165 -36.94 6.58 27.55
CA LYS A 165 -36.49 5.34 26.88
C LYS A 165 -36.04 5.62 25.45
N LYS A 166 -36.69 6.57 24.76
CA LYS A 166 -36.33 7.03 23.42
C LYS A 166 -34.93 7.63 23.41
N ARG A 167 -34.63 8.55 24.33
CA ARG A 167 -33.31 9.18 24.44
C ARG A 167 -32.18 8.16 24.65
N LYS A 168 -32.35 7.22 25.58
CA LYS A 168 -31.35 6.17 25.83
C LYS A 168 -31.15 5.23 24.64
N ARG A 169 -32.22 4.90 23.90
CA ARG A 169 -32.13 4.10 22.65
C ARG A 169 -31.41 4.85 21.54
N VAL A 170 -31.66 6.15 21.40
CA VAL A 170 -31.00 7.01 20.40
C VAL A 170 -29.52 7.17 20.73
N GLU A 171 -29.16 7.41 21.99
CA GLU A 171 -27.76 7.49 22.44
C GLU A 171 -27.03 6.16 22.21
N ALA A 172 -27.63 5.02 22.59
CA ALA A 172 -27.04 3.70 22.35
C ALA A 172 -26.90 3.37 20.85
N LYS A 173 -27.86 3.77 20.01
CA LYS A 173 -27.75 3.64 18.55
C LYS A 173 -26.64 4.52 17.99
N ALA A 174 -26.43 5.72 18.53
CA ALA A 174 -25.38 6.63 18.06
C ALA A 174 -23.96 6.05 18.26
N GLU A 175 -23.74 5.27 19.34
CA GLU A 175 -22.44 4.65 19.64
C GLU A 175 -22.04 3.54 18.66
N THR A 176 -23.00 2.92 17.97
CA THR A 176 -22.75 1.82 17.03
C THR A 176 -22.70 2.26 15.56
N ARG A 177 -22.95 3.53 15.26
CA ARG A 177 -22.95 4.06 13.89
C ARG A 177 -21.54 4.16 13.33
N ALA A 178 -21.44 4.06 12.01
CA ALA A 178 -20.23 4.44 11.31
C ALA A 178 -19.79 5.85 11.74
N ASN A 179 -18.54 5.99 12.16
CA ASN A 179 -17.92 7.26 12.49
C ASN A 179 -16.83 7.60 11.46
N VAL A 180 -16.20 8.77 11.61
CA VAL A 180 -15.14 9.24 10.71
C VAL A 180 -14.00 8.22 10.58
N ARG A 181 -13.64 7.50 11.65
CA ARG A 181 -12.62 6.45 11.58
C ARG A 181 -13.08 5.25 10.76
N THR A 182 -14.34 4.85 10.86
CA THR A 182 -14.93 3.79 10.03
C THR A 182 -14.90 4.20 8.56
N LEU A 183 -15.31 5.42 8.22
CA LEU A 183 -15.24 5.97 6.86
C LEU A 183 -13.79 5.97 6.34
N ASN A 184 -12.86 6.54 7.11
CA ASN A 184 -11.45 6.62 6.73
C ASN A 184 -10.80 5.25 6.56
N THR A 185 -11.26 4.24 7.30
CA THR A 185 -10.82 2.85 7.14
C THR A 185 -11.23 2.30 5.78
N LEU A 186 -12.49 2.52 5.36
CA LEU A 186 -12.97 2.09 4.05
C LEU A 186 -12.33 2.89 2.91
N LEU A 187 -12.29 4.23 2.99
CA LEU A 187 -11.67 5.09 1.97
C LEU A 187 -10.19 4.74 1.74
N ARG A 188 -9.47 4.42 2.82
CA ARG A 188 -8.09 3.96 2.71
C ARG A 188 -7.99 2.58 2.03
N GLY A 189 -8.98 1.71 2.26
CA GLY A 189 -9.12 0.46 1.51
C GLY A 189 -9.31 0.69 0.03
N CYS A 190 -10.21 1.61 -0.33
CA CYS A 190 -10.44 2.02 -1.71
C CYS A 190 -9.18 2.62 -2.40
N LEU A 191 -8.26 3.22 -1.64
CA LEU A 191 -6.96 3.64 -2.18
C LEU A 191 -6.01 2.46 -2.43
N TRP A 192 -6.14 1.38 -1.67
CA TRP A 192 -5.30 0.20 -1.84
C TRP A 192 -5.80 -0.71 -2.96
N SER A 193 -7.12 -0.82 -3.11
CA SER A 193 -7.78 -1.65 -4.13
C SER A 193 -8.40 -0.77 -5.21
N ALA A 194 -8.04 -0.97 -6.49
CA ALA A 194 -8.85 -0.45 -7.58
C ALA A 194 -10.22 -1.17 -7.64
N THR A 195 -11.13 -0.62 -8.44
CA THR A 195 -12.45 -1.21 -8.65
C THR A 195 -12.34 -2.59 -9.29
N SER A 196 -12.93 -3.58 -8.66
CA SER A 196 -13.00 -4.97 -9.11
C SER A 196 -14.44 -5.45 -9.20
N ILE A 197 -14.65 -6.54 -9.93
CA ILE A 197 -15.93 -7.24 -9.99
C ILE A 197 -16.02 -8.19 -8.79
N SER A 198 -17.16 -8.17 -8.11
CA SER A 198 -17.50 -9.06 -7.02
C SER A 198 -18.13 -10.32 -7.60
N PHE A 199 -17.37 -11.41 -7.59
CA PHE A 199 -17.85 -12.74 -7.99
C PHE A 199 -18.46 -13.44 -6.80
N GLU A 200 -19.56 -12.93 -6.26
CA GLU A 200 -20.34 -13.74 -5.33
C GLU A 200 -21.04 -14.82 -6.14
N LYS A 201 -20.51 -16.04 -6.02
CA LYS A 201 -20.89 -17.22 -6.79
C LYS A 201 -22.37 -17.49 -6.60
N GLY A 202 -23.18 -17.22 -7.60
CA GLY A 202 -24.27 -18.12 -7.96
C GLY A 202 -25.43 -18.30 -6.99
N SER A 203 -25.67 -17.39 -6.04
CA SER A 203 -27.02 -17.31 -5.49
C SER A 203 -27.94 -16.80 -6.60
N SER A 204 -28.63 -17.74 -7.26
CA SER A 204 -29.91 -17.48 -7.89
C SER A 204 -30.82 -16.91 -6.81
N LEU A 205 -30.68 -15.62 -6.53
CA LEU A 205 -31.48 -14.91 -5.55
C LEU A 205 -32.90 -15.00 -6.11
N LYS A 206 -33.66 -16.00 -5.63
CA LYS A 206 -35.06 -16.18 -5.98
C LYS A 206 -35.69 -14.81 -5.77
N GLN A 207 -36.13 -14.17 -6.86
CA GLN A 207 -36.72 -12.84 -6.84
C GLN A 207 -37.87 -12.84 -5.84
N THR A 208 -37.61 -12.41 -4.61
CA THR A 208 -38.67 -12.16 -3.63
C THR A 208 -39.35 -10.85 -4.06
N LYS A 209 -40.68 -10.79 -3.98
CA LYS A 209 -41.48 -9.69 -4.54
C LYS A 209 -41.22 -8.32 -3.87
N ASP A 210 -40.50 -8.28 -2.75
CA ASP A 210 -40.09 -7.05 -2.04
C ASP A 210 -38.68 -6.54 -2.43
N SER A 211 -38.11 -7.05 -3.53
CA SER A 211 -36.69 -6.92 -3.92
C SER A 211 -36.20 -5.56 -4.44
N LYS A 212 -37.05 -4.54 -4.65
CA LYS A 212 -36.62 -3.28 -5.30
C LYS A 212 -35.48 -2.53 -4.58
N LYS A 213 -35.28 -2.77 -3.27
CA LYS A 213 -34.24 -2.10 -2.47
C LYS A 213 -32.91 -2.88 -2.45
N THR A 214 -32.96 -4.21 -2.41
CA THR A 214 -31.79 -5.10 -2.45
C THR A 214 -31.22 -5.23 -3.87
N GLU A 215 -32.09 -5.14 -4.89
CA GLU A 215 -31.69 -5.16 -6.30
C GLU A 215 -30.77 -3.98 -6.67
N ARG A 216 -30.89 -2.83 -5.99
CA ARG A 216 -30.01 -1.68 -6.20
C ARG A 216 -28.57 -1.90 -5.69
N PHE A 217 -28.38 -2.79 -4.72
CA PHE A 217 -27.08 -3.02 -4.08
C PHE A 217 -26.24 -4.06 -4.83
N LEU A 218 -26.89 -5.07 -5.41
CA LEU A 218 -26.24 -6.12 -6.21
C LEU A 218 -26.14 -5.80 -7.71
N ARG A 219 -26.88 -4.80 -8.21
CA ARG A 219 -26.97 -4.51 -9.66
C ARG A 219 -25.66 -4.12 -10.34
N ASP A 220 -24.67 -3.61 -9.62
CA ASP A 220 -23.43 -3.18 -10.28
C ASP A 220 -22.29 -4.19 -10.19
N GLY A 221 -22.31 -5.11 -9.22
CA GLY A 221 -21.21 -6.05 -8.98
C GLY A 221 -19.84 -5.41 -8.75
N LEU A 222 -19.68 -4.08 -8.81
CA LEU A 222 -18.41 -3.38 -8.69
C LEU A 222 -18.15 -2.95 -7.26
N VAL A 223 -16.93 -3.23 -6.77
CA VAL A 223 -16.48 -2.92 -5.42
C VAL A 223 -15.04 -2.43 -5.43
N GLY A 224 -14.64 -1.67 -4.41
CA GLY A 224 -13.32 -1.05 -4.32
C GLY A 224 -13.15 0.18 -5.21
N GLY A 225 -11.97 0.78 -5.14
CA GLY A 225 -11.60 1.98 -5.88
C GLY A 225 -12.54 3.16 -5.64
N LEU A 226 -12.69 4.01 -6.66
CA LEU A 226 -13.54 5.18 -6.56
C LEU A 226 -15.03 4.84 -6.35
N VAL A 227 -15.52 3.75 -6.95
CA VAL A 227 -16.95 3.38 -6.90
C VAL A 227 -17.43 3.18 -5.46
N THR A 228 -16.74 2.32 -4.69
CA THR A 228 -17.08 2.13 -3.27
C THR A 228 -16.83 3.40 -2.46
N ALA A 229 -15.81 4.19 -2.80
CA ALA A 229 -15.54 5.44 -2.08
C ALA A 229 -16.63 6.50 -2.27
N GLU A 230 -17.19 6.66 -3.47
CA GLU A 230 -18.30 7.57 -3.74
C GLU A 230 -19.55 7.15 -2.98
N ARG A 231 -19.90 5.86 -3.02
CA ARG A 231 -21.02 5.30 -2.23
C ARG A 231 -20.84 5.56 -0.73
N ALA A 232 -19.67 5.20 -0.20
CA ALA A 232 -19.37 5.39 1.23
C ALA A 232 -19.40 6.86 1.64
N TRP A 233 -18.89 7.76 0.79
CA TRP A 233 -18.91 9.20 1.03
C TRP A 233 -20.35 9.75 1.07
N GLU A 234 -21.18 9.35 0.11
CA GLU A 234 -22.59 9.77 0.02
C GLU A 234 -23.40 9.22 1.19
N GLU A 235 -23.33 7.91 1.46
CA GLU A 235 -24.05 7.27 2.58
C GLU A 235 -23.65 7.86 3.93
N PHE A 236 -22.36 8.13 4.16
CA PHE A 236 -21.91 8.75 5.40
C PHE A 236 -22.46 10.16 5.57
N ASN A 237 -22.40 10.99 4.52
CA ASN A 237 -22.84 12.38 4.59
C ASN A 237 -24.37 12.52 4.66
N SER A 238 -25.13 11.67 3.95
CA SER A 238 -26.60 11.65 4.05
C SER A 238 -27.09 11.32 5.46
N ASN A 239 -26.29 10.58 6.24
CA ASN A 239 -26.64 10.19 7.60
C ASN A 239 -26.28 11.22 8.69
N LEU A 240 -25.47 12.25 8.38
CA LEU A 240 -25.07 13.25 9.37
C LEU A 240 -26.26 14.13 9.82
N GLY A 241 -27.35 14.21 9.04
CA GLY A 241 -28.52 15.04 9.33
C GLY A 241 -28.21 16.54 9.41
N ASP A 242 -29.23 17.39 9.53
CA ASP A 242 -29.07 18.83 9.77
C ASP A 242 -28.57 19.16 11.20
N THR A 243 -28.25 18.15 12.00
CA THR A 243 -27.80 18.37 13.36
C THR A 243 -26.41 18.99 13.35
N LYS A 244 -26.32 20.29 13.64
CA LYS A 244 -25.08 21.10 13.75
C LYS A 244 -23.98 20.50 14.66
N ASN A 245 -24.24 19.40 15.37
CA ASN A 245 -23.34 18.77 16.34
C ASN A 245 -22.74 17.42 15.87
N THR A 246 -23.07 16.90 14.68
CA THR A 246 -22.46 15.66 14.19
C THR A 246 -21.05 15.95 13.68
N ILE A 247 -20.05 15.21 14.19
CA ILE A 247 -18.65 15.34 13.74
C ILE A 247 -18.58 14.97 12.25
N GLY A 248 -18.47 15.98 11.40
CA GLY A 248 -18.33 15.80 9.95
C GLY A 248 -17.00 15.15 9.55
N CYS A 249 -16.79 14.99 8.24
CA CYS A 249 -15.53 14.51 7.68
C CYS A 249 -14.32 15.30 8.21
N ASP A 250 -13.23 14.59 8.54
CA ASP A 250 -11.96 15.20 8.93
C ASP A 250 -11.03 15.44 7.73
N SER A 251 -9.88 16.05 7.96
CA SER A 251 -8.92 16.36 6.88
C SER A 251 -8.46 15.10 6.13
N SER A 252 -8.37 13.96 6.80
CA SER A 252 -7.95 12.70 6.19
C SER A 252 -9.06 12.07 5.34
N SER A 253 -10.34 12.23 5.72
CA SER A 253 -11.47 11.85 4.88
C SER A 253 -11.40 12.56 3.53
N TYR A 254 -11.20 13.87 3.55
CA TYR A 254 -11.03 14.68 2.35
C TYR A 254 -9.80 14.27 1.55
N GLU A 255 -8.65 14.13 2.22
CA GLU A 255 -7.39 13.73 1.57
C GLU A 255 -7.56 12.44 0.77
N TYR A 256 -8.12 11.39 1.38
CA TYR A 256 -8.30 10.10 0.73
C TYR A 256 -9.24 10.19 -0.47
N PHE A 257 -10.39 10.87 -0.29
CA PHE A 257 -11.39 10.95 -1.35
C PHE A 257 -10.93 11.84 -2.52
N ILE A 258 -10.29 12.98 -2.23
CA ILE A 258 -9.67 13.83 -3.26
C ILE A 258 -8.58 13.06 -4.02
N THR A 259 -7.76 12.27 -3.33
CA THR A 259 -6.71 11.46 -3.98
C THR A 259 -7.32 10.45 -4.95
N LEU A 260 -8.41 9.76 -4.56
CA LEU A 260 -9.13 8.82 -5.43
C LEU A 260 -9.71 9.51 -6.67
N LEU A 261 -10.31 10.70 -6.50
CA LEU A 261 -10.83 11.49 -7.62
C LEU A 261 -9.71 11.96 -8.56
N CYS A 262 -8.55 12.33 -8.03
CA CYS A 262 -7.40 12.71 -8.85
C CYS A 262 -6.86 11.49 -9.62
N GLN A 263 -6.82 10.31 -8.98
CA GLN A 263 -6.41 9.06 -9.60
C GLN A 263 -7.30 8.69 -10.80
N SER A 264 -8.60 8.99 -10.70
CA SER A 264 -9.57 8.82 -11.77
C SER A 264 -9.74 10.05 -12.67
N PHE A 265 -8.81 11.02 -12.64
CA PHE A 265 -8.88 12.25 -13.44
C PHE A 265 -10.13 13.13 -13.29
N ARG A 266 -10.91 12.98 -12.20
CA ARG A 266 -12.07 13.83 -11.86
C ARG A 266 -11.65 15.10 -11.14
N CYS A 267 -10.77 15.88 -11.79
CA CYS A 267 -10.10 17.03 -11.18
C CYS A 267 -11.07 18.11 -10.69
N GLU A 268 -12.15 18.40 -11.44
CA GLU A 268 -13.13 19.42 -11.07
C GLU A 268 -13.85 19.09 -9.76
N LYS A 269 -14.29 17.84 -9.59
CA LYS A 269 -14.92 17.36 -8.34
C LYS A 269 -13.92 17.39 -7.18
N ALA A 270 -12.67 17.03 -7.44
CA ALA A 270 -11.58 17.10 -6.47
C ALA A 270 -11.29 18.54 -6.02
N GLU A 271 -11.26 19.51 -6.93
CA GLU A 271 -11.09 20.93 -6.59
C GLU A 271 -12.26 21.48 -5.77
N HIS A 272 -13.49 21.14 -6.16
CA HIS A 272 -14.67 21.51 -5.40
C HIS A 272 -14.61 20.97 -3.96
N LEU A 273 -14.23 19.70 -3.78
CA LEU A 273 -14.05 19.11 -2.45
C LEU A 273 -12.91 19.73 -1.67
N LEU A 274 -11.80 20.09 -2.30
CA LEU A 274 -10.71 20.83 -1.65
C LEU A 274 -11.18 22.22 -1.18
N GLY A 275 -11.99 22.90 -1.99
CA GLY A 275 -12.65 24.16 -1.62
C GLY A 275 -13.62 23.97 -0.44
N HIS A 276 -14.40 22.89 -0.44
CA HIS A 276 -15.30 22.54 0.65
C HIS A 276 -14.54 22.23 1.95
N MET A 277 -13.46 21.44 1.87
CA MET A 277 -12.55 21.16 2.98
C MET A 277 -11.99 22.45 3.60
N LYS A 278 -11.53 23.39 2.77
CA LYS A 278 -11.03 24.72 3.22
C LYS A 278 -12.08 25.50 4.00
N LYS A 279 -13.34 25.49 3.52
CA LYS A 279 -14.46 26.18 4.18
C LYS A 279 -14.89 25.49 5.47
N GLN A 280 -15.13 24.18 5.45
CA GLN A 280 -15.67 23.43 6.58
C GLN A 280 -14.69 23.35 7.76
N LEU A 281 -13.40 23.22 7.48
CA LEU A 281 -12.36 23.16 8.51
C LEU A 281 -11.85 24.54 8.94
N ASN A 282 -12.55 25.61 8.53
CA ASN A 282 -12.27 27.01 8.86
C ASN A 282 -10.79 27.37 8.66
N ILE A 283 -10.20 26.95 7.53
CA ILE A 283 -8.77 27.13 7.28
C ILE A 283 -8.51 28.63 7.09
N PRO A 284 -7.83 29.30 8.04
CA PRO A 284 -7.62 30.73 7.96
C PRO A 284 -6.74 31.07 6.76
N ILE A 285 -6.93 32.27 6.21
CA ILE A 285 -6.12 32.80 5.11
C ILE A 285 -4.63 32.91 5.53
N ARG A 286 -4.34 33.05 6.84
CA ARG A 286 -2.98 33.12 7.40
C ARG A 286 -2.55 31.77 7.98
N MET A 287 -1.39 31.26 7.52
CA MET A 287 -0.93 29.90 7.85
C MET A 287 -0.30 29.70 9.23
N SER A 288 -0.06 30.77 10.00
CA SER A 288 0.74 30.71 11.24
C SER A 288 0.08 29.94 12.41
N SER A 289 -1.21 29.61 12.32
CA SER A 289 -1.97 28.92 13.38
C SER A 289 -2.62 27.61 12.93
N ILE A 290 -2.28 27.10 11.75
CA ILE A 290 -2.95 25.92 11.18
C ILE A 290 -2.32 24.64 11.72
N ASP A 291 -3.17 23.65 12.05
CA ASP A 291 -2.73 22.30 12.41
C ASP A 291 -1.81 21.73 11.31
N PRO A 292 -0.56 21.34 11.63
CA PRO A 292 0.34 20.66 10.70
C PRO A 292 -0.29 19.51 9.92
N ALA A 293 -1.17 18.72 10.56
CA ALA A 293 -1.84 17.61 9.90
C ALA A 293 -2.78 18.07 8.77
N LEU A 294 -3.43 19.22 8.97
CA LEU A 294 -4.30 19.81 7.96
C LEU A 294 -3.50 20.33 6.76
N VAL A 295 -2.39 21.03 7.02
CA VAL A 295 -1.48 21.51 5.97
C VAL A 295 -0.91 20.34 5.15
N GLU A 296 -0.55 19.25 5.83
CA GLU A 296 -0.09 18.02 5.20
C GLU A 296 -1.17 17.43 4.27
N SER A 297 -2.40 17.26 4.75
CA SER A 297 -3.51 16.74 3.94
C SER A 297 -3.80 17.62 2.73
N MET A 298 -3.76 18.96 2.87
CA MET A 298 -3.90 19.88 1.74
C MET A 298 -2.76 19.75 0.72
N ALA A 299 -1.52 19.65 1.19
CA ALA A 299 -0.36 19.48 0.32
C ALA A 299 -0.46 18.16 -0.48
N VAL A 300 -0.91 17.07 0.15
CA VAL A 300 -1.17 15.79 -0.51
C VAL A 300 -2.23 15.94 -1.60
N SER A 301 -3.37 16.54 -1.28
CA SER A 301 -4.45 16.79 -2.23
C SER A 301 -4.01 17.65 -3.42
N LEU A 302 -3.24 18.71 -3.18
CA LEU A 302 -2.72 19.59 -4.23
C LEU A 302 -1.70 18.90 -5.13
N VAL A 303 -0.80 18.08 -4.57
CA VAL A 303 0.15 17.29 -5.37
C VAL A 303 -0.59 16.23 -6.21
N ALA A 304 -1.61 15.58 -5.66
CA ALA A 304 -2.45 14.64 -6.41
C ALA A 304 -3.18 15.34 -7.57
N LEU A 305 -3.76 16.53 -7.34
CA LEU A 305 -4.36 17.36 -8.39
C LEU A 305 -3.35 17.76 -9.46
N ALA A 306 -2.17 18.24 -9.04
CA ALA A 306 -1.11 18.63 -9.96
C ALA A 306 -0.69 17.46 -10.87
N ARG A 307 -0.57 16.25 -10.31
CA ARG A 307 -0.26 15.03 -11.07
C ARG A 307 -1.34 14.72 -12.10
N ALA A 308 -2.61 14.76 -11.71
CA ALA A 308 -3.73 14.53 -12.62
C ALA A 308 -3.78 15.57 -13.75
N TYR A 309 -3.61 16.85 -13.42
CA TYR A 309 -3.53 17.92 -14.42
C TYR A 309 -2.35 17.78 -15.37
N ALA A 310 -1.18 17.37 -14.86
CA ALA A 310 -0.01 17.11 -15.69
C ALA A 310 -0.28 16.01 -16.72
N LEU A 311 -0.90 14.90 -16.31
CA LEU A 311 -1.25 13.79 -17.19
C LEU A 311 -2.31 14.20 -18.24
N LEU A 312 -3.26 15.06 -17.86
CA LEU A 312 -4.26 15.60 -18.78
C LEU A 312 -3.73 16.74 -19.68
N GLY A 313 -2.44 17.07 -19.63
CA GLY A 313 -1.86 18.19 -20.40
C GLY A 313 -2.33 19.58 -19.94
N LYS A 314 -3.00 19.70 -18.79
CA LYS A 314 -3.48 20.96 -18.20
C LYS A 314 -2.36 21.63 -17.39
N ILE A 315 -1.35 22.11 -18.11
CA ILE A 315 -0.08 22.56 -17.52
C ILE A 315 -0.22 23.75 -16.57
N SER A 316 -1.07 24.74 -16.89
CA SER A 316 -1.31 25.92 -16.05
C SER A 316 -1.89 25.54 -14.68
N ASP A 317 -2.85 24.62 -14.65
CA ASP A 317 -3.45 24.11 -13.42
C ASP A 317 -2.46 23.29 -12.60
N CYS A 318 -1.65 22.45 -13.26
CA CYS A 318 -0.55 21.75 -12.61
C CYS A 318 0.43 22.74 -11.93
N GLN A 319 0.84 23.80 -12.63
CA GLN A 319 1.71 24.84 -12.06
C GLN A 319 1.07 25.56 -10.88
N ARG A 320 -0.22 25.90 -10.96
CA ARG A 320 -0.97 26.51 -9.86
C ARG A 320 -0.97 25.60 -8.64
N CYS A 321 -1.37 24.34 -8.79
CA CYS A 321 -1.43 23.37 -7.69
C CYS A 321 -0.04 23.09 -7.08
N THR A 322 1.01 22.95 -7.89
CA THR A 322 2.39 22.75 -7.38
C THR A 322 2.90 23.97 -6.63
N LYS A 323 2.67 25.18 -7.14
CA LYS A 323 3.06 26.42 -6.45
C LYS A 323 2.35 26.57 -5.11
N GLU A 324 1.05 26.28 -5.06
CA GLU A 324 0.27 26.30 -3.82
C GLU A 324 0.79 25.25 -2.82
N ALA A 325 1.01 24.01 -3.25
CA ALA A 325 1.55 22.95 -2.41
C ALA A 325 2.94 23.30 -1.84
N LEU A 326 3.84 23.82 -2.68
CA LEU A 326 5.18 24.25 -2.26
C LEU A 326 5.12 25.41 -1.25
N SER A 327 4.21 26.36 -1.45
CA SER A 327 3.98 27.46 -0.51
C SER A 327 3.55 26.96 0.87
N MET A 328 2.60 26.00 0.91
CA MET A 328 2.12 25.38 2.15
C MET A 328 3.24 24.62 2.88
N MET A 329 4.00 23.79 2.16
CA MET A 329 5.11 23.02 2.73
C MET A 329 6.26 23.92 3.22
N ASN A 330 6.55 25.02 2.52
CA ASN A 330 7.56 25.99 2.97
C ASN A 330 7.11 26.71 4.24
N SER A 331 5.83 27.09 4.33
CA SER A 331 5.24 27.69 5.53
C SER A 331 5.34 26.75 6.74
N LEU A 332 5.06 25.45 6.54
CA LEU A 332 5.19 24.43 7.58
C LEU A 332 6.64 24.26 8.06
N ASN A 333 7.61 24.31 7.14
CA ASN A 333 9.03 24.23 7.51
C ASN A 333 9.49 25.45 8.32
N SER A 334 9.01 26.65 7.98
CA SER A 334 9.28 27.86 8.77
C SER A 334 8.71 27.76 10.17
N TYR A 335 7.46 27.30 10.31
CA TYR A 335 6.83 27.07 11.61
C TYR A 335 7.62 26.10 12.50
N HIS A 336 8.12 25.00 11.93
CA HIS A 336 8.97 24.06 12.66
C HIS A 336 10.34 24.65 13.03
N ALA A 337 10.93 25.50 12.17
CA ALA A 337 12.19 26.17 12.48
C ALA A 337 12.05 27.14 13.66
N ASP A 338 10.96 27.91 13.70
CA ASP A 338 10.68 28.86 14.78
C ASP A 338 10.45 28.15 16.12
N ASN A 339 9.64 27.09 16.14
CA ASN A 339 9.41 26.29 17.35
C ASN A 339 10.66 25.59 17.87
N LYS A 340 11.53 25.12 16.97
CA LYS A 340 12.78 24.48 17.36
C LYS A 340 13.73 25.47 18.03
N SER A 341 13.74 26.73 17.60
CA SER A 341 14.55 27.79 18.21
C SER A 341 14.14 28.10 19.67
N HIS A 342 12.85 27.92 20.01
CA HIS A 342 12.35 28.09 21.37
C HIS A 342 12.66 26.88 22.26
N GLU A 343 12.56 25.65 21.74
CA GLU A 343 12.90 24.44 22.51
C GLU A 343 14.41 24.29 22.77
N ASP A 344 15.26 24.63 21.79
CA ASP A 344 16.71 24.49 21.91
C ASP A 344 17.31 25.43 22.98
N LYS A 345 16.60 26.50 23.37
CA LYS A 345 17.01 27.38 24.48
C LYS A 345 16.80 26.72 25.86
N ASN A 346 15.94 25.70 25.97
CA ASN A 346 15.60 25.06 27.24
C ASN A 346 16.14 23.63 27.40
N LYS A 347 16.72 23.01 26.36
CA LYS A 347 17.22 21.62 26.42
C LYS A 347 18.72 21.55 26.14
N SER A 348 19.52 21.21 27.17
CA SER A 348 20.97 21.00 27.03
C SER A 348 21.28 19.86 26.06
N LYS A 349 21.66 20.19 24.81
CA LYS A 349 22.30 19.35 23.78
C LYS A 349 22.21 17.82 24.00
N VAL A 350 21.01 17.26 24.01
CA VAL A 350 20.81 15.81 23.86
C VAL A 350 20.69 15.53 22.37
N ALA A 351 21.60 14.73 21.83
CA ALA A 351 21.63 14.41 20.40
C ALA A 351 20.36 13.67 19.98
N THR A 352 19.44 14.38 19.33
CA THR A 352 18.25 13.85 18.66
C THR A 352 18.67 13.14 17.38
N GLY A 353 18.93 11.84 17.45
CA GLY A 353 19.24 11.02 16.28
C GLY A 353 20.28 9.95 16.57
N GLY A 354 19.83 8.82 17.12
CA GLY A 354 20.66 7.63 17.28
C GLY A 354 19.99 6.58 18.17
N LYS A 355 20.29 5.29 17.91
CA LYS A 355 19.74 4.10 18.60
C LYS A 355 19.80 4.16 20.15
N GLN A 356 20.56 5.06 20.77
CA GLN A 356 20.61 5.27 22.23
C GLN A 356 19.44 6.10 22.80
N ALA A 357 18.85 7.00 22.01
CA ALA A 357 17.67 7.76 22.44
C ALA A 357 16.42 6.86 22.58
N TRP A 358 16.44 5.70 21.92
CA TRP A 358 15.30 4.77 21.87
C TRP A 358 15.29 3.73 23.00
N LYS A 359 16.42 3.52 23.69
CA LYS A 359 16.59 2.45 24.69
C LYS A 359 16.72 2.91 26.14
N SER A 360 16.94 4.19 26.42
CA SER A 360 17.44 4.62 27.74
C SER A 360 16.41 5.09 28.77
N ASN A 361 15.10 5.08 28.49
CA ASN A 361 14.07 5.54 29.44
C ASN A 361 13.02 4.46 29.76
N THR A 362 13.47 3.31 30.29
CA THR A 362 12.58 2.19 30.65
C THR A 362 11.94 2.30 32.04
N ASN A 363 12.26 3.30 32.85
CA ASN A 363 11.78 3.37 34.24
C ASN A 363 10.72 4.45 34.53
N ILE A 364 10.13 5.09 33.52
CA ILE A 364 9.04 6.06 33.74
C ILE A 364 7.94 5.83 32.70
N ASP A 365 6.71 5.61 33.19
CA ASP A 365 5.48 5.30 32.43
C ASP A 365 5.07 6.37 31.39
N GLY A 366 5.81 7.48 31.28
CA GLY A 366 5.63 8.50 30.23
C GLY A 366 6.34 8.21 28.89
N SER A 367 7.13 7.13 28.76
CA SER A 367 8.04 6.96 27.60
C SER A 367 7.40 6.50 26.28
N SER A 368 6.18 5.93 26.30
CA SER A 368 5.55 5.39 25.09
C SER A 368 4.97 6.48 24.19
N TYR A 369 4.33 7.49 24.79
CA TYR A 369 3.70 8.59 24.07
C TYR A 369 4.75 9.43 23.32
N ALA A 370 5.82 9.83 24.00
CA ALA A 370 6.92 10.59 23.40
C ALA A 370 7.57 9.84 22.22
N ARG A 371 7.69 8.51 22.29
CA ARG A 371 8.19 7.70 21.18
C ARG A 371 7.27 7.73 19.96
N ARG A 372 5.96 7.61 20.17
CA ARG A 372 4.97 7.67 19.09
C ARG A 372 4.95 9.05 18.43
N GLU A 373 5.04 10.10 19.22
CA GLU A 373 5.08 11.49 18.72
C GLU A 373 6.32 11.76 17.88
N GLN A 374 7.52 11.35 18.35
CA GLN A 374 8.75 11.46 17.56
C GLN A 374 8.69 10.67 16.26
N SER A 375 8.11 9.46 16.29
CA SER A 375 7.91 8.65 15.09
C SER A 375 6.94 9.33 14.11
N ASN A 376 5.87 9.94 14.62
CA ASN A 376 4.92 10.68 13.79
C ASN A 376 5.59 11.91 13.16
N VAL A 377 6.36 12.69 13.92
CA VAL A 377 7.10 13.85 13.40
C VAL A 377 8.07 13.43 12.29
N LEU A 378 8.80 12.33 12.48
CA LEU A 378 9.71 11.80 11.47
C LEU A 378 8.97 11.36 10.20
N PHE A 379 7.85 10.65 10.36
CA PHE A 379 7.01 10.22 9.24
C PHE A 379 6.45 11.40 8.45
N ARG A 380 5.93 12.42 9.14
CA ARG A 380 5.42 13.65 8.52
C ARG A 380 6.52 14.40 7.77
N SER A 381 7.68 14.58 8.40
CA SER A 381 8.83 15.23 7.77
C SER A 381 9.25 14.51 6.47
N HIS A 382 9.30 13.18 6.50
CA HIS A 382 9.61 12.38 5.32
C HIS A 382 8.56 12.56 4.22
N ARG A 383 7.28 12.44 4.58
CA ARG A 383 6.17 12.60 3.64
C ARG A 383 6.16 13.98 2.99
N ILE A 384 6.39 15.04 3.78
CA ILE A 384 6.50 16.41 3.25
C ILE A 384 7.72 16.56 2.33
N SER A 385 8.87 15.97 2.66
CA SER A 385 10.04 15.98 1.78
C SER A 385 9.77 15.29 0.45
N GLU A 386 9.02 14.19 0.46
CA GLU A 386 8.60 13.45 -0.72
C GLU A 386 7.64 14.26 -1.58
N LEU A 387 6.58 14.80 -0.98
CA LEU A 387 5.62 15.68 -1.66
C LEU A 387 6.32 16.91 -2.26
N LYS A 388 7.29 17.48 -1.54
CA LYS A 388 8.09 18.61 -2.05
C LYS A 388 8.93 18.22 -3.26
N SER A 389 9.60 17.06 -3.21
CA SER A 389 10.38 16.53 -4.34
C SER A 389 9.49 16.31 -5.56
N GLU A 390 8.32 15.71 -5.36
CA GLU A 390 7.36 15.46 -6.43
C GLU A 390 6.80 16.76 -7.01
N ALA A 391 6.38 17.71 -6.16
CA ALA A 391 5.89 19.01 -6.60
C ALA A 391 6.94 19.81 -7.40
N MET A 392 8.22 19.73 -7.01
CA MET A 392 9.32 20.33 -7.78
C MET A 392 9.50 19.64 -9.14
N SER A 393 9.41 18.31 -9.18
CA SER A 393 9.46 17.55 -10.44
C SER A 393 8.31 17.93 -11.37
N LEU A 394 7.08 17.97 -10.86
CA LEU A 394 5.87 18.39 -11.58
C LEU A 394 5.97 19.83 -12.09
N SER A 395 6.49 20.74 -11.26
CA SER A 395 6.74 22.12 -11.68
C SER A 395 7.76 22.19 -12.82
N SER A 396 8.76 21.31 -12.85
CA SER A 396 9.75 21.25 -13.94
C SER A 396 9.18 20.67 -15.25
N TYR A 397 8.22 19.76 -15.16
CA TYR A 397 7.55 19.18 -16.35
C TYR A 397 6.78 20.23 -17.13
N SER A 398 6.21 21.22 -16.46
CA SER A 398 5.45 22.29 -17.10
C SER A 398 6.21 23.08 -18.19
N LYS A 399 7.54 22.96 -18.24
CA LYS A 399 8.39 23.62 -19.26
C LYS A 399 8.57 22.78 -20.54
N HIS A 400 8.27 21.49 -20.47
CA HIS A 400 8.41 20.55 -21.58
C HIS A 400 7.00 20.04 -21.90
N HIS A 401 6.42 20.51 -23.00
CA HIS A 401 5.03 20.19 -23.34
C HIS A 401 4.87 18.68 -23.60
N PHE A 402 4.25 17.98 -22.64
CA PHE A 402 3.40 16.86 -23.01
C PHE A 402 2.16 17.50 -23.63
N ASP A 403 1.96 17.32 -24.93
CA ASP A 403 0.90 18.00 -25.71
C ASP A 403 -0.53 17.58 -25.30
N GLY A 404 -0.68 16.79 -24.22
CA GLY A 404 -1.98 16.33 -23.76
C GLY A 404 -2.64 15.41 -24.77
N ASP A 405 -1.85 14.63 -25.51
CA ASP A 405 -2.37 13.66 -26.46
C ASP A 405 -3.14 12.57 -25.70
N TYR A 406 -4.45 12.79 -25.56
CA TYR A 406 -5.35 11.88 -24.90
C TYR A 406 -5.35 10.50 -25.56
N MET A 407 -5.09 10.41 -26.87
CA MET A 407 -5.06 9.12 -27.57
C MET A 407 -3.85 8.33 -27.13
N GLU A 408 -2.68 8.95 -27.14
CA GLU A 408 -1.44 8.32 -26.71
C GLU A 408 -1.51 7.91 -25.23
N LEU A 409 -1.98 8.80 -24.35
CA LEU A 409 -2.16 8.46 -22.94
C LEU A 409 -3.13 7.30 -22.74
N THR A 410 -4.23 7.25 -23.50
CA THR A 410 -5.20 6.16 -23.46
C THR A 410 -4.57 4.84 -23.92
N ARG A 411 -3.78 4.86 -25.00
CA ARG A 411 -3.04 3.69 -25.49
C ARG A 411 -2.02 3.19 -24.48
N ILE A 412 -1.25 4.10 -23.88
CA ILE A 412 -0.30 3.76 -22.81
C ILE A 412 -1.06 3.14 -21.64
N MET A 413 -2.21 3.69 -21.23
CA MET A 413 -3.00 3.12 -20.14
C MET A 413 -3.50 1.71 -20.46
N LEU A 414 -4.02 1.49 -21.67
CA LEU A 414 -4.53 0.18 -22.09
C LEU A 414 -3.43 -0.85 -22.38
N THR A 415 -2.16 -0.46 -22.47
CA THR A 415 -1.07 -1.38 -22.83
C THR A 415 0.03 -1.48 -21.78
N ARG A 416 0.15 -0.52 -20.86
CA ARG A 416 1.22 -0.43 -19.85
C ARG A 416 0.71 -0.31 -18.42
N LEU A 417 -0.59 -0.15 -18.19
CA LEU A 417 -1.16 -0.14 -16.85
C LEU A 417 -2.07 -1.36 -16.69
N LEU A 418 -1.54 -2.43 -16.11
CA LEU A 418 -2.28 -3.67 -15.85
C LEU A 418 -2.70 -3.71 -14.39
N TYR A 419 -3.95 -4.11 -14.11
CA TYR A 419 -4.41 -4.22 -12.72
C TYR A 419 -5.31 -5.44 -12.57
N PHE A 420 -4.84 -6.43 -11.82
CA PHE A 420 -5.51 -7.73 -11.67
C PHE A 420 -6.06 -7.94 -10.27
N SER A 421 -5.41 -7.36 -9.27
CA SER A 421 -5.86 -7.41 -7.90
C SER A 421 -5.17 -6.33 -7.10
N GLY A 422 -5.84 -5.84 -6.07
CA GLY A 422 -5.17 -5.15 -4.99
C GLY A 422 -6.13 -4.84 -3.86
N GLY A 423 -5.57 -4.45 -2.72
CA GLY A 423 -6.20 -4.70 -1.42
C GLY A 423 -5.95 -6.14 -1.00
N GLY A 424 -5.50 -6.35 0.24
CA GLY A 424 -5.00 -7.68 0.62
C GLY A 424 -3.60 -7.73 1.23
N THR A 425 -3.17 -6.82 2.10
CA THR A 425 -1.84 -6.94 2.75
C THR A 425 -1.68 -8.18 3.64
N THR A 426 -2.76 -8.93 3.89
CA THR A 426 -2.78 -10.07 4.81
C THR A 426 -3.48 -11.31 4.24
N GLY A 427 -3.73 -11.43 2.93
CA GLY A 427 -4.51 -12.56 2.40
C GLY A 427 -3.84 -13.93 2.60
N LEU A 428 -4.34 -14.74 3.55
CA LEU A 428 -4.09 -16.19 3.64
C LEU A 428 -5.16 -16.99 2.87
N CYS A 429 -6.39 -16.47 2.75
CA CYS A 429 -7.57 -17.22 2.30
C CYS A 429 -7.82 -17.24 0.78
N THR A 430 -7.27 -16.33 -0.02
CA THR A 430 -7.63 -16.27 -1.45
C THR A 430 -6.95 -17.34 -2.31
N ILE A 431 -5.88 -17.98 -1.85
CA ILE A 431 -5.07 -18.89 -2.67
C ILE A 431 -5.51 -20.36 -2.52
N SER A 432 -6.02 -20.78 -1.36
CA SER A 432 -6.39 -22.17 -1.11
C SER A 432 -7.71 -22.56 -1.77
N ASP A 433 -8.70 -21.67 -1.76
CA ASP A 433 -10.07 -22.05 -2.04
C ASP A 433 -10.39 -22.14 -3.54
N ILE A 434 -9.56 -21.55 -4.40
CA ILE A 434 -9.68 -21.65 -5.86
C ILE A 434 -8.94 -22.89 -6.39
N ASN A 435 -7.77 -23.21 -5.81
CA ASN A 435 -6.91 -24.28 -6.32
C ASN A 435 -7.29 -25.68 -5.80
N ALA A 436 -7.86 -25.78 -4.58
CA ALA A 436 -8.25 -27.07 -4.02
C ALA A 436 -9.35 -27.80 -4.83
N SER A 437 -10.09 -27.07 -5.67
CA SER A 437 -11.08 -27.66 -6.58
C SER A 437 -10.56 -28.04 -7.96
N SER A 438 -9.37 -27.58 -8.39
CA SER A 438 -8.93 -27.74 -9.80
C SER A 438 -7.81 -28.76 -10.04
N GLU A 439 -7.09 -29.22 -9.02
CA GLU A 439 -5.95 -30.13 -9.23
C GLU A 439 -6.33 -31.59 -9.53
N ALA A 440 -7.61 -31.96 -9.41
CA ALA A 440 -8.05 -33.35 -9.62
C ALA A 440 -8.43 -33.72 -11.08
N SER A 441 -8.44 -32.78 -12.04
CA SER A 441 -8.95 -33.06 -13.41
C SER A 441 -8.22 -32.30 -14.53
N ALA A 442 -6.88 -32.39 -14.56
CA ALA A 442 -6.04 -31.54 -15.42
C ALA A 442 -6.05 -31.85 -16.94
N VAL A 443 -6.83 -32.81 -17.45
CA VAL A 443 -6.66 -33.31 -18.82
C VAL A 443 -7.66 -32.76 -19.86
N ASP A 444 -8.85 -32.25 -19.49
CA ASP A 444 -9.87 -31.86 -20.50
C ASP A 444 -10.46 -30.43 -20.42
N ASN A 445 -10.05 -29.54 -19.50
CA ASN A 445 -10.69 -28.21 -19.31
C ASN A 445 -9.99 -27.02 -20.01
N TYR A 446 -9.86 -27.06 -21.34
CA TYR A 446 -9.38 -25.89 -22.10
C TYR A 446 -10.42 -24.75 -22.16
N GLU A 447 -11.72 -25.09 -22.22
CA GLU A 447 -12.81 -24.09 -22.27
C GLU A 447 -12.92 -23.28 -20.97
N GLU A 448 -12.70 -23.91 -19.80
CA GLU A 448 -12.79 -23.24 -18.50
C GLU A 448 -11.74 -22.12 -18.37
N LYS A 449 -10.49 -22.39 -18.78
CA LYS A 449 -9.39 -21.40 -18.73
C LYS A 449 -9.62 -20.18 -19.63
N SER A 450 -10.28 -20.37 -20.77
CA SER A 450 -10.62 -19.26 -21.67
C SER A 450 -11.62 -18.29 -21.03
N SER A 451 -12.57 -18.82 -20.25
CA SER A 451 -13.53 -18.01 -19.51
C SER A 451 -12.86 -17.15 -18.43
N ASP A 452 -11.84 -17.69 -17.75
CA ASP A 452 -11.06 -16.96 -16.74
C ASP A 452 -10.26 -15.80 -17.35
N ALA A 453 -9.66 -15.99 -18.52
CA ALA A 453 -8.91 -14.94 -19.20
C ALA A 453 -9.81 -13.74 -19.58
N ARG A 454 -11.03 -14.01 -20.05
CA ARG A 454 -12.04 -12.96 -20.33
C ARG A 454 -12.44 -12.21 -19.06
N LEU A 455 -12.64 -12.94 -17.97
CA LEU A 455 -12.98 -12.35 -16.67
C LEU A 455 -11.88 -11.43 -16.15
N LEU A 456 -10.63 -11.85 -16.32
CA LEU A 456 -9.44 -11.08 -15.96
C LEU A 456 -9.35 -9.78 -16.76
N ILE A 457 -9.55 -9.85 -18.09
CA ILE A 457 -9.59 -8.68 -18.96
C ILE A 457 -10.71 -7.73 -18.51
N LEU A 458 -11.89 -8.26 -18.25
CA LEU A 458 -13.03 -7.46 -17.81
C LEU A 458 -12.74 -6.74 -16.49
N GLN A 459 -12.16 -7.43 -15.51
CA GLN A 459 -11.77 -6.86 -14.23
C GLN A 459 -10.73 -5.75 -14.42
N TRP A 460 -9.70 -6.00 -15.23
CA TRP A 460 -8.67 -5.02 -15.54
C TRP A 460 -9.24 -3.75 -16.19
N TYR A 461 -10.09 -3.90 -17.21
CA TYR A 461 -10.73 -2.76 -17.88
C TYR A 461 -11.62 -1.96 -16.92
N ASN A 462 -12.40 -2.62 -16.06
CA ASN A 462 -13.20 -1.92 -15.05
C ASN A 462 -12.31 -1.18 -14.03
N SER A 463 -11.17 -1.76 -13.62
CA SER A 463 -10.19 -1.05 -12.79
C SER A 463 -9.69 0.22 -13.48
N LEU A 464 -9.28 0.14 -14.75
CA LEU A 464 -8.82 1.31 -15.51
C LEU A 464 -9.93 2.37 -15.65
N TRP A 465 -11.12 1.93 -16.03
CA TRP A 465 -12.28 2.77 -16.27
C TRP A 465 -12.69 3.57 -15.04
N PHE A 466 -12.80 2.92 -13.88
CA PHE A 466 -13.32 3.57 -12.67
C PHE A 466 -12.24 4.17 -11.76
N SER A 467 -11.04 3.59 -11.73
CA SER A 467 -10.03 3.97 -10.74
C SER A 467 -8.80 4.67 -11.31
N PHE A 468 -8.52 4.57 -12.60
CA PHE A 468 -7.32 5.17 -13.21
C PHE A 468 -7.61 6.23 -14.28
N GLY A 469 -8.89 6.59 -14.47
CA GLY A 469 -9.29 7.73 -15.28
C GLY A 469 -9.48 7.44 -16.77
N LEU A 470 -9.52 6.16 -17.17
CA LEU A 470 -9.77 5.79 -18.56
C LEU A 470 -11.11 6.34 -19.06
N LYS A 471 -12.16 6.34 -18.23
CA LYS A 471 -13.46 6.92 -18.59
C LYS A 471 -13.32 8.39 -19.00
N GLU A 472 -12.65 9.19 -18.18
CA GLU A 472 -12.46 10.62 -18.38
C GLU A 472 -11.62 10.93 -19.63
N LEU A 473 -10.68 10.05 -19.98
CA LEU A 473 -9.93 10.14 -21.24
C LEU A 473 -10.80 9.82 -22.45
N ILE A 474 -11.59 8.75 -22.40
CA ILE A 474 -12.51 8.38 -23.49
C ILE A 474 -13.57 9.44 -23.70
N ASP A 475 -14.16 9.97 -22.63
CA ASP A 475 -15.12 11.08 -22.69
C ASP A 475 -14.48 12.32 -23.34
N SER A 476 -13.19 12.57 -23.09
CA SER A 476 -12.45 13.67 -23.71
C SER A 476 -12.16 13.42 -25.19
N LEU A 477 -11.70 12.22 -25.56
CA LEU A 477 -11.50 11.82 -26.96
C LEU A 477 -12.78 11.93 -27.79
N TYR A 478 -13.91 11.51 -27.22
CA TYR A 478 -15.22 11.62 -27.85
C TYR A 478 -15.65 13.08 -28.02
N ARG A 479 -15.53 13.92 -26.97
CA ARG A 479 -15.84 15.36 -27.05
C ARG A 479 -15.01 16.10 -28.09
N HIS A 480 -13.75 15.70 -28.27
CA HIS A 480 -12.85 16.27 -29.28
C HIS A 480 -13.01 15.63 -30.67
N LYS A 481 -13.97 14.71 -30.86
CA LYS A 481 -14.22 13.99 -32.12
C LYS A 481 -12.99 13.24 -32.65
N ILE A 482 -12.10 12.81 -31.76
CA ILE A 482 -10.94 11.98 -32.09
C ILE A 482 -11.36 10.50 -32.16
N LEU A 483 -12.30 10.10 -31.31
CA LEU A 483 -12.87 8.75 -31.29
C LEU A 483 -14.32 8.79 -31.79
N ASN A 484 -14.61 8.01 -32.84
CA ASN A 484 -15.95 7.91 -33.43
C ASN A 484 -16.86 6.89 -32.72
N VAL A 485 -16.31 6.15 -31.76
CA VAL A 485 -17.02 5.09 -31.05
C VAL A 485 -17.53 5.64 -29.73
N GLU A 486 -18.84 5.76 -29.64
CA GLU A 486 -19.49 6.07 -28.37
C GLU A 486 -19.52 4.83 -27.48
N ILE A 487 -18.91 4.98 -26.29
CA ILE A 487 -18.84 3.95 -25.26
C ILE A 487 -19.60 4.50 -24.06
N ARG A 488 -20.92 4.31 -24.06
CA ARG A 488 -21.75 4.58 -22.89
C ARG A 488 -22.10 3.25 -22.23
N PRO A 489 -21.73 3.03 -20.95
CA PRO A 489 -22.32 1.97 -20.17
C PRO A 489 -23.84 2.11 -20.22
N ASN A 490 -24.55 0.99 -20.29
CA ASN A 490 -26.01 1.01 -20.23
C ASN A 490 -26.44 1.72 -18.94
N THR A 491 -27.45 2.59 -19.01
CA THR A 491 -28.01 3.31 -17.84
C THR A 491 -28.36 2.42 -16.64
N GLN A 492 -28.52 1.11 -16.86
CA GLN A 492 -28.84 0.13 -15.82
C GLN A 492 -27.63 -0.61 -15.22
N SER A 493 -26.48 -0.64 -15.89
CA SER A 493 -25.26 -1.33 -15.42
C SER A 493 -24.10 -0.35 -15.44
N HIS A 494 -23.57 -0.06 -14.26
CA HIS A 494 -22.38 0.77 -14.17
C HIS A 494 -21.13 0.04 -14.70
N ALA A 495 -21.07 -1.30 -14.74
CA ALA A 495 -19.90 -2.03 -15.25
C ALA A 495 -19.77 -2.07 -16.78
N LEU A 496 -18.52 -2.12 -17.26
CA LEU A 496 -18.23 -2.43 -18.67
C LEU A 496 -18.58 -3.89 -18.96
N THR A 497 -19.15 -4.15 -20.14
CA THR A 497 -19.35 -5.52 -20.65
C THR A 497 -18.11 -5.99 -21.45
N PRO A 498 -17.93 -7.30 -21.67
CA PRO A 498 -16.86 -7.82 -22.53
C PRO A 498 -16.87 -7.19 -23.93
N GLU A 499 -18.05 -7.04 -24.55
CA GLU A 499 -18.20 -6.47 -25.89
C GLU A 499 -17.78 -4.98 -25.93
N MET A 500 -18.05 -4.24 -24.85
CA MET A 500 -17.58 -2.86 -24.73
C MET A 500 -16.04 -2.79 -24.61
N CYS A 501 -15.45 -3.71 -23.86
CA CYS A 501 -13.99 -3.80 -23.71
C CYS A 501 -13.33 -4.12 -25.06
N ASP A 502 -13.90 -5.06 -25.82
CA ASP A 502 -13.41 -5.41 -27.17
C ASP A 502 -13.56 -4.24 -28.15
N ARG A 503 -14.71 -3.56 -28.16
CA ARG A 503 -14.89 -2.36 -28.99
C ARG A 503 -13.87 -1.27 -28.65
N LEU A 504 -13.64 -1.03 -27.36
CA LEU A 504 -12.66 -0.06 -26.87
C LEU A 504 -11.25 -0.43 -27.34
N ARG A 505 -10.86 -1.70 -27.14
CA ARG A 505 -9.58 -2.26 -27.56
C ARG A 505 -9.36 -2.13 -29.06
N THR A 506 -10.29 -2.63 -29.86
CA THR A 506 -10.21 -2.60 -31.34
C THR A 506 -10.11 -1.17 -31.85
N SER A 507 -10.89 -0.24 -31.31
CA SER A 507 -10.90 1.15 -31.78
C SER A 507 -9.61 1.91 -31.49
N LEU A 508 -8.90 1.54 -30.42
CA LEU A 508 -7.73 2.28 -29.94
C LEU A 508 -6.40 1.61 -30.30
N LEU A 509 -6.39 0.27 -30.37
CA LEU A 509 -5.20 -0.57 -30.51
C LEU A 509 -5.23 -1.49 -31.75
N GLY A 510 -6.38 -1.66 -32.40
CA GLY A 510 -6.57 -2.56 -33.54
C GLY A 510 -7.16 -3.93 -33.17
N GLU A 511 -7.70 -4.65 -34.16
CA GLU A 511 -8.44 -5.91 -33.96
C GLU A 511 -7.59 -7.02 -33.33
N ASP A 512 -6.35 -7.17 -33.77
CA ASP A 512 -5.46 -8.28 -33.36
C ASP A 512 -4.66 -8.01 -32.09
N TYR A 513 -4.88 -6.86 -31.44
CA TYR A 513 -4.07 -6.45 -30.30
C TYR A 513 -4.61 -7.03 -28.99
N HIS A 514 -3.91 -8.04 -28.46
CA HIS A 514 -4.19 -8.67 -27.16
C HIS A 514 -2.91 -8.76 -26.32
N VAL A 515 -2.90 -8.18 -25.12
CA VAL A 515 -1.75 -8.26 -24.19
C VAL A 515 -1.84 -9.44 -23.23
N ILE A 516 -3.02 -10.05 -23.11
CA ILE A 516 -3.25 -11.25 -22.30
C ILE A 516 -3.60 -12.38 -23.26
N GLU A 517 -2.82 -13.45 -23.21
CA GLU A 517 -3.02 -14.66 -23.97
C GLU A 517 -4.25 -15.45 -23.46
N PRO A 518 -4.85 -16.34 -24.27
CA PRO A 518 -5.97 -17.17 -23.84
C PRO A 518 -5.69 -18.05 -22.61
N ASN A 519 -4.42 -18.33 -22.32
CA ASN A 519 -3.97 -19.07 -21.14
C ASN A 519 -3.86 -18.20 -19.86
N GLY A 520 -4.14 -16.89 -19.97
CA GLY A 520 -4.06 -15.93 -18.87
C GLY A 520 -2.68 -15.30 -18.64
N PHE A 521 -1.64 -15.69 -19.39
CA PHE A 521 -0.32 -15.07 -19.34
C PHE A 521 -0.28 -13.74 -20.09
N ILE A 522 0.61 -12.86 -19.66
CA ILE A 522 0.83 -11.56 -20.29
C ILE A 522 1.90 -11.71 -21.37
N ASP A 523 1.56 -11.30 -22.59
CA ASP A 523 2.53 -11.19 -23.70
C ASP A 523 3.26 -9.84 -23.59
N PHE A 524 4.40 -9.83 -22.88
CA PHE A 524 5.19 -8.62 -22.72
C PHE A 524 5.81 -8.12 -24.04
N LYS A 525 5.98 -8.98 -25.06
CA LYS A 525 6.45 -8.51 -26.37
C LYS A 525 5.39 -7.60 -26.99
N ARG A 526 4.12 -8.01 -26.93
CA ARG A 526 2.99 -7.19 -27.39
C ARG A 526 2.73 -5.97 -26.54
N VAL A 527 2.93 -6.07 -25.22
CA VAL A 527 3.03 -4.89 -24.35
C VAL A 527 4.04 -3.96 -25.02
N PHE A 528 5.34 -4.25 -24.98
CA PHE A 528 6.37 -3.27 -25.36
C PHE A 528 6.39 -2.82 -26.83
N SER A 529 5.77 -3.54 -27.77
CA SER A 529 5.75 -3.18 -29.20
C SER A 529 4.71 -2.12 -29.61
N SER A 530 3.65 -1.91 -28.82
CA SER A 530 2.44 -1.17 -29.24
C SER A 530 2.63 0.30 -29.63
N LEU A 531 3.61 0.99 -29.06
CA LEU A 531 3.77 2.44 -29.24
C LEU A 531 4.66 2.80 -30.43
N ASN A 532 5.46 1.85 -30.92
CA ASN A 532 6.48 2.12 -31.95
C ASN A 532 5.91 2.13 -33.38
N SER A 533 4.68 1.67 -33.60
CA SER A 533 4.12 1.46 -34.95
C SER A 533 3.32 2.63 -35.52
N SER A 534 3.04 3.68 -34.74
CA SER A 534 1.86 4.52 -34.99
C SER A 534 2.06 5.82 -35.77
N SER A 535 3.27 6.29 -36.06
CA SER A 535 3.43 7.72 -36.46
C SER A 535 3.95 8.05 -37.85
N THR A 536 4.41 7.11 -38.68
CA THR A 536 4.81 7.47 -40.06
C THR A 536 4.68 6.26 -40.96
N GLY A 537 3.83 6.34 -41.99
CA GLY A 537 3.66 5.34 -43.05
C GLY A 537 4.89 5.13 -43.94
N SER A 538 6.09 5.26 -43.38
CA SER A 538 7.34 4.87 -43.98
C SER A 538 7.57 3.39 -43.68
N LEU A 539 7.24 2.55 -44.66
CA LEU A 539 7.52 1.11 -44.74
C LEU A 539 9.03 0.80 -44.77
N ILE A 540 9.87 1.58 -44.09
CA ILE A 540 11.28 1.25 -43.94
C ILE A 540 11.37 0.15 -42.89
N SER A 541 11.57 -1.06 -43.41
CA SER A 541 11.90 -2.30 -42.72
C SER A 541 13.09 -2.12 -41.75
N GLN A 542 12.84 -1.60 -40.55
CA GLN A 542 13.76 -1.79 -39.43
C GLN A 542 13.61 -3.24 -38.93
N SER A 543 14.28 -4.14 -39.65
CA SER A 543 14.44 -5.57 -39.37
C SER A 543 15.40 -5.86 -38.20
N THR A 544 15.73 -4.87 -37.38
CA THR A 544 16.55 -5.09 -36.19
C THR A 544 15.66 -5.62 -35.06
N SER A 545 15.95 -6.84 -34.64
CA SER A 545 15.27 -7.70 -33.68
C SER A 545 15.09 -7.11 -32.27
N SER A 546 14.33 -6.01 -32.12
CA SER A 546 13.98 -5.42 -30.82
C SER A 546 13.05 -6.30 -29.96
N ASN A 547 12.57 -7.43 -30.51
CA ASN A 547 11.68 -8.38 -29.84
C ASN A 547 12.35 -9.21 -28.72
N ASP A 548 13.67 -9.09 -28.54
CA ASP A 548 14.43 -9.86 -27.54
C ASP A 548 15.03 -8.97 -26.42
N ALA A 549 14.50 -7.75 -26.25
CA ALA A 549 14.85 -6.88 -25.14
C ALA A 549 14.64 -7.60 -23.78
N PRO A 550 15.68 -7.70 -22.92
CA PRO A 550 15.57 -8.41 -21.65
C PRO A 550 14.45 -7.86 -20.76
N LEU A 551 13.66 -8.76 -20.16
CA LEU A 551 12.57 -8.38 -19.27
C LEU A 551 13.01 -8.42 -17.81
N HIS A 552 12.81 -7.31 -17.10
CA HIS A 552 13.09 -7.18 -15.68
C HIS A 552 11.82 -6.88 -14.90
N ILE A 553 11.67 -7.48 -13.72
CA ILE A 553 10.50 -7.29 -12.85
C ILE A 553 10.95 -6.76 -11.49
N GLU A 554 10.36 -5.67 -11.00
CA GLU A 554 10.51 -5.19 -9.63
C GLU A 554 9.27 -5.58 -8.80
N LEU A 555 9.44 -6.46 -7.80
CA LEU A 555 8.38 -6.87 -6.88
C LEU A 555 8.31 -5.95 -5.67
N GLY A 556 7.09 -5.56 -5.29
CA GLY A 556 6.86 -4.63 -4.18
C GLY A 556 7.46 -3.26 -4.46
N SER A 557 7.30 -2.75 -5.69
CA SER A 557 8.02 -1.59 -6.22
C SER A 557 7.77 -0.28 -5.48
N GLY A 558 6.81 -0.21 -4.55
CA GLY A 558 6.42 1.04 -3.92
C GLY A 558 5.90 2.00 -4.98
N SER A 559 6.42 3.24 -4.99
CA SER A 559 6.10 4.24 -6.01
C SER A 559 6.94 4.13 -7.29
N GLY A 560 7.61 2.99 -7.53
CA GLY A 560 8.30 2.65 -8.78
C GLY A 560 9.60 3.40 -9.06
N ASP A 561 10.15 4.12 -8.08
CA ASP A 561 11.32 4.99 -8.26
C ASP A 561 12.54 4.26 -8.87
N TRP A 562 12.76 3.00 -8.49
CA TRP A 562 13.88 2.20 -9.01
C TRP A 562 13.64 1.78 -10.44
N ALA A 563 12.55 1.08 -10.74
CA ALA A 563 12.24 0.68 -12.12
C ALA A 563 12.16 1.87 -13.09
N THR A 564 11.57 3.00 -12.69
CA THR A 564 11.58 4.24 -13.50
C THR A 564 13.02 4.69 -13.79
N CYS A 565 13.88 4.74 -12.77
CA CYS A 565 15.27 5.11 -12.96
C CYS A 565 16.04 4.09 -13.83
N GLN A 566 15.78 2.79 -13.68
CA GLN A 566 16.43 1.76 -14.50
C GLN A 566 15.97 1.83 -15.96
N ALA A 567 14.67 2.05 -16.20
CA ALA A 567 14.11 2.22 -17.53
C ALA A 567 14.68 3.45 -18.24
N GLU A 568 14.87 4.56 -17.51
CA GLU A 568 15.53 5.77 -18.02
C GLU A 568 17.02 5.54 -18.35
N LEU A 569 17.73 4.77 -17.53
CA LEU A 569 19.17 4.51 -17.72
C LEU A 569 19.45 3.45 -18.79
N ASN A 570 18.52 2.52 -19.03
CA ASN A 570 18.69 1.40 -19.96
C ASN A 570 17.46 1.26 -20.87
N PRO A 571 17.34 2.11 -21.90
CA PRO A 571 16.20 2.09 -22.82
C PRO A 571 16.12 0.83 -23.69
N SER A 572 17.19 0.01 -23.73
CA SER A 572 17.23 -1.27 -24.45
C SER A 572 16.51 -2.41 -23.73
N ASP A 573 16.20 -2.22 -22.45
CA ASP A 573 15.70 -3.26 -21.56
C ASP A 573 14.27 -2.91 -21.15
N ASN A 574 13.45 -3.92 -20.92
CA ASN A 574 12.05 -3.76 -20.52
C ASN A 574 11.89 -3.96 -19.02
N TYR A 575 11.08 -3.11 -18.39
CA TYR A 575 10.87 -3.11 -16.95
C TYR A 575 9.39 -3.23 -16.61
N VAL A 576 9.08 -4.04 -15.60
CA VAL A 576 7.73 -4.23 -15.07
C VAL A 576 7.76 -3.98 -13.58
N THR A 577 6.91 -3.08 -13.09
CA THR A 577 6.73 -2.86 -11.65
C THR A 577 5.53 -3.64 -11.16
N VAL A 578 5.64 -4.33 -10.04
CA VAL A 578 4.53 -5.03 -9.38
C VAL A 578 4.33 -4.46 -8.00
N GLU A 579 3.16 -3.85 -7.76
CA GLU A 579 2.79 -3.29 -6.47
C GLU A 579 1.34 -3.63 -6.15
N LEU A 580 1.05 -3.89 -4.87
CA LEU A 580 -0.26 -4.32 -4.42
C LEU A 580 -1.24 -3.15 -4.30
N ARG A 581 -0.74 -1.96 -3.99
CA ARG A 581 -1.58 -0.77 -3.73
C ARG A 581 -1.85 0.04 -4.99
N ALA A 582 -3.13 0.20 -5.34
CA ALA A 582 -3.56 0.99 -6.49
C ALA A 582 -3.03 2.44 -6.49
N ASP A 583 -3.04 3.13 -5.36
CA ASP A 583 -2.54 4.51 -5.26
C ASP A 583 -1.04 4.64 -5.60
N ARG A 584 -0.26 3.60 -5.32
CA ARG A 584 1.16 3.54 -5.67
C ARG A 584 1.39 3.14 -7.11
N VAL A 585 0.60 2.21 -7.64
CA VAL A 585 0.59 1.87 -9.06
C VAL A 585 0.30 3.12 -9.90
N ALA A 586 -0.68 3.95 -9.49
CA ALA A 586 -0.98 5.22 -10.13
C ALA A 586 0.19 6.22 -10.09
N GLN A 587 0.95 6.25 -8.99
CA GLN A 587 2.16 7.09 -8.90
C GLN A 587 3.26 6.62 -9.84
N THR A 588 3.50 5.31 -9.92
CA THR A 588 4.46 4.72 -10.87
C THR A 588 4.04 5.02 -12.30
N PHE A 589 2.76 4.84 -12.62
CA PHE A 589 2.20 5.16 -13.93
C PHE A 589 2.41 6.63 -14.29
N ALA A 590 2.16 7.55 -13.35
CA ALA A 590 2.39 8.96 -13.59
C ALA A 590 3.87 9.27 -13.86
N LYS A 591 4.81 8.64 -13.14
CA LYS A 591 6.25 8.79 -13.40
C LYS A 591 6.67 8.19 -14.73
N MET A 592 6.07 7.08 -15.13
CA MET A 592 6.30 6.45 -16.43
C MET A 592 5.87 7.38 -17.56
N VAL A 593 4.67 7.97 -17.48
CA VAL A 593 4.14 8.87 -18.51
C VAL A 593 4.89 10.20 -18.53
N LEU A 594 5.15 10.77 -17.36
CA LEU A 594 5.77 12.09 -17.26
C LEU A 594 7.31 12.03 -17.34
N GLY A 595 7.94 10.86 -17.17
CA GLY A 595 9.39 10.68 -17.05
C GLY A 595 10.19 11.29 -18.20
N LYS A 596 11.41 11.75 -17.91
CA LYS A 596 12.30 12.32 -18.93
C LYS A 596 13.15 11.21 -19.54
N SER A 597 12.91 10.87 -20.81
CA SER A 597 13.90 10.11 -21.58
C SER A 597 15.16 10.98 -21.74
N SER A 598 16.20 10.70 -20.96
CA SER A 598 17.45 11.46 -20.93
C SER A 598 18.29 11.30 -22.21
N ALA A 599 17.85 10.45 -23.14
CA ALA A 599 18.60 10.08 -24.34
C ALA A 599 18.79 11.22 -25.37
N VAL A 600 18.13 12.37 -25.23
CA VAL A 600 18.07 13.41 -26.30
C VAL A 600 18.98 14.62 -26.06
N ASN A 601 19.65 14.74 -24.91
CA ASN A 601 20.27 16.02 -24.52
C ASN A 601 21.67 16.33 -25.11
N ASN A 602 22.29 15.46 -25.91
CA ASN A 602 23.69 15.66 -26.35
C ASN A 602 23.92 15.77 -27.87
N THR A 603 22.87 15.80 -28.71
CA THR A 603 23.03 16.09 -30.15
C THR A 603 22.26 17.34 -30.50
N THR A 604 22.95 18.48 -30.46
CA THR A 604 22.42 19.83 -30.72
C THR A 604 21.90 20.05 -32.16
N ASP A 605 22.03 19.08 -33.06
CA ASP A 605 21.81 19.28 -34.50
C ASP A 605 20.54 18.66 -35.08
N PHE A 606 19.73 17.92 -34.30
CA PHE A 606 18.43 17.45 -34.78
C PHE A 606 17.27 18.35 -34.30
N LYS A 607 17.06 19.46 -35.01
CA LYS A 607 15.91 20.39 -34.85
C LYS A 607 14.52 19.76 -35.13
N GLY A 608 14.40 18.43 -35.20
CA GLY A 608 13.17 17.72 -35.56
C GLY A 608 12.67 16.66 -34.56
N ALA A 609 13.42 16.31 -33.51
CA ALA A 609 13.08 15.18 -32.61
C ALA A 609 12.69 15.65 -31.18
N GLY A 610 11.95 16.75 -31.09
CA GLY A 610 11.60 17.44 -29.84
C GLY A 610 10.41 16.86 -29.07
N LYS A 611 10.31 15.54 -28.85
CA LYS A 611 9.27 14.97 -27.98
C LYS A 611 9.88 14.31 -26.75
N THR A 612 9.75 14.96 -25.59
CA THR A 612 9.89 14.30 -24.28
C THR A 612 8.80 13.25 -24.17
N GLY A 613 9.13 11.99 -24.43
CA GLY A 613 8.18 10.88 -24.44
C GLY A 613 8.15 10.11 -23.12
N ALA A 614 7.01 9.47 -22.86
CA ALA A 614 6.84 8.48 -21.81
C ALA A 614 7.92 7.38 -21.89
N LEU A 615 8.19 6.71 -20.76
CA LEU A 615 9.11 5.58 -20.70
C LEU A 615 8.47 4.35 -21.38
N ALA A 616 8.66 4.23 -22.69
CA ALA A 616 8.04 3.20 -23.52
C ALA A 616 8.39 1.76 -23.08
N ASN A 617 9.54 1.59 -22.43
CA ASN A 617 10.09 0.34 -21.93
C ASN A 617 9.74 0.05 -20.45
N LEU A 618 8.74 0.73 -19.88
CA LEU A 618 8.25 0.50 -18.51
C LEU A 618 6.77 0.14 -18.52
N CYS A 619 6.38 -0.88 -17.75
CA CYS A 619 5.00 -1.31 -17.53
C CYS A 619 4.68 -1.36 -16.03
N CYS A 620 3.48 -0.93 -15.66
CA CYS A 620 2.98 -0.86 -14.29
C CYS A 620 1.93 -1.95 -14.06
N VAL A 621 2.12 -2.78 -13.04
CA VAL A 621 1.18 -3.85 -12.67
C VAL A 621 0.71 -3.70 -11.23
N GLY A 622 -0.62 -3.70 -11.05
CA GLY A 622 -1.28 -3.86 -9.77
C GLY A 622 -1.66 -5.31 -9.48
N SER A 623 -0.93 -5.97 -8.57
CA SER A 623 -1.20 -7.35 -8.16
C SER A 623 -0.47 -7.75 -6.87
N GLU A 624 -0.94 -8.81 -6.21
CA GLU A 624 -0.11 -9.59 -5.28
C GLU A 624 1.04 -10.25 -6.07
N CYS A 625 2.26 -10.20 -5.52
CA CYS A 625 3.47 -10.60 -6.23
C CYS A 625 3.54 -12.10 -6.50
N GLY A 626 3.14 -12.93 -5.53
CA GLY A 626 3.12 -14.38 -5.68
C GLY A 626 2.13 -14.86 -6.73
N SER A 627 0.87 -14.40 -6.69
CA SER A 627 -0.14 -14.73 -7.70
C SER A 627 0.25 -14.25 -9.09
N PHE A 628 0.78 -13.01 -9.19
CA PHE A 628 1.26 -12.47 -10.45
C PHE A 628 2.30 -13.37 -11.11
N LEU A 629 3.35 -13.75 -10.37
CA LEU A 629 4.41 -14.62 -10.88
C LEU A 629 3.89 -16.01 -11.28
N ARG A 630 2.97 -16.58 -10.50
CA ARG A 630 2.43 -17.93 -10.78
C ARG A 630 1.49 -17.97 -11.97
N GLU A 631 0.64 -16.96 -12.10
CA GLU A 631 -0.55 -17.04 -12.95
C GLU A 631 -0.46 -16.15 -14.19
N LYS A 632 0.41 -15.12 -14.17
CA LYS A 632 0.43 -14.07 -15.21
C LYS A 632 1.74 -14.03 -15.99
N ILE A 633 2.78 -14.73 -15.53
CA ILE A 633 4.10 -14.72 -16.16
C ILE A 633 4.41 -16.07 -16.78
N CYS A 634 4.72 -16.05 -18.08
CA CYS A 634 5.18 -17.23 -18.80
C CYS A 634 6.54 -17.69 -18.23
N PRO A 635 6.71 -18.99 -17.91
CA PRO A 635 7.98 -19.52 -17.40
C PRO A 635 9.17 -19.24 -18.32
N GLY A 636 10.34 -18.96 -17.72
CA GLY A 636 11.59 -18.78 -18.48
C GLY A 636 11.73 -17.49 -19.28
N THR A 637 10.89 -16.48 -19.05
CA THR A 637 10.86 -15.23 -19.85
C THR A 637 11.50 -14.02 -19.17
N VAL A 638 11.86 -14.12 -17.88
CA VAL A 638 12.33 -12.98 -17.08
C VAL A 638 13.83 -13.04 -16.87
N ARG A 639 14.55 -11.99 -17.28
CA ARG A 639 15.99 -11.86 -17.08
C ARG A 639 16.35 -11.63 -15.62
N THR A 640 15.71 -10.65 -14.99
CA THR A 640 16.00 -10.30 -13.60
C THR A 640 14.73 -10.00 -12.81
N ILE A 641 14.63 -10.58 -11.62
CA ILE A 641 13.63 -10.19 -10.62
C ILE A 641 14.34 -9.42 -9.51
N PHE A 642 13.99 -8.14 -9.38
CA PHE A 642 14.43 -7.26 -8.31
C PHE A 642 13.41 -7.25 -7.18
N VAL A 643 13.91 -7.28 -5.95
CA VAL A 643 13.09 -7.09 -4.75
C VAL A 643 13.77 -6.07 -3.86
N ASN A 644 13.16 -4.90 -3.72
CA ASN A 644 13.63 -3.86 -2.81
C ASN A 644 12.70 -3.79 -1.62
N HIS A 645 13.12 -4.37 -0.49
CA HIS A 645 12.26 -4.50 0.67
C HIS A 645 12.96 -3.94 1.91
N PRO A 646 12.58 -2.75 2.41
CA PRO A 646 13.06 -2.29 3.72
C PRO A 646 12.54 -3.24 4.81
N GLU A 647 12.99 -3.09 6.05
CA GLU A 647 12.48 -3.86 7.19
C GLU A 647 10.96 -4.11 7.10
N PRO A 648 10.51 -5.37 6.94
CA PRO A 648 9.08 -5.67 6.95
C PRO A 648 8.51 -5.30 8.32
N PRO A 649 7.34 -4.63 8.39
CA PRO A 649 6.84 -4.03 9.62
C PRO A 649 6.54 -5.01 10.76
N THR A 650 6.61 -6.34 10.54
CA THR A 650 5.98 -7.31 11.45
C THR A 650 6.75 -8.60 11.74
N GLN A 651 8.05 -8.69 11.44
CA GLN A 651 8.79 -9.95 11.65
C GLN A 651 9.74 -9.89 12.84
N THR A 652 9.20 -10.11 14.04
CA THR A 652 10.03 -10.31 15.24
C THR A 652 9.75 -11.62 15.97
N SER A 653 8.80 -12.45 15.50
CA SER A 653 8.64 -13.76 16.11
C SER A 653 9.79 -14.69 15.69
N THR A 654 10.29 -15.45 16.66
CA THR A 654 11.36 -16.44 16.51
C THR A 654 10.81 -17.84 16.25
N SER A 655 9.50 -17.97 15.97
CA SER A 655 8.86 -19.25 15.70
C SER A 655 9.35 -19.83 14.37
N ASP A 656 9.49 -21.16 14.31
CA ASP A 656 9.94 -21.88 13.11
C ASP A 656 8.93 -21.86 11.95
N ASP A 657 7.66 -21.53 12.24
CA ASP A 657 6.62 -21.34 11.22
C ASP A 657 7.00 -20.18 10.28
N GLU A 658 6.95 -20.42 8.97
CA GLU A 658 7.20 -19.41 7.95
C GLU A 658 6.15 -18.29 8.08
N GLN A 659 6.58 -17.12 8.55
CA GLN A 659 5.70 -15.99 8.74
C GLN A 659 5.16 -15.50 7.39
N ALA A 660 3.95 -14.95 7.38
CA ALA A 660 3.40 -14.32 6.19
C ALA A 660 4.29 -13.12 5.76
N HIS A 661 5.00 -13.27 4.64
CA HIS A 661 5.70 -12.21 3.95
C HIS A 661 5.67 -12.43 2.44
N MET A 662 5.94 -11.35 1.69
CA MET A 662 5.92 -11.35 0.23
C MET A 662 6.85 -12.41 -0.37
N LEU A 663 8.05 -12.58 0.19
CA LEU A 663 9.07 -13.52 -0.31
C LEU A 663 9.07 -14.90 0.37
N ASN A 664 7.91 -15.48 0.61
CA ASN A 664 7.82 -16.85 1.14
C ASN A 664 8.34 -17.89 0.12
N ALA A 665 8.44 -19.14 0.53
CA ALA A 665 8.95 -20.25 -0.29
C ALA A 665 8.18 -20.42 -1.61
N ASP A 666 6.87 -20.19 -1.61
CA ASP A 666 6.02 -20.33 -2.80
C ASP A 666 6.26 -19.19 -3.79
N THR A 667 6.36 -17.95 -3.32
CA THR A 667 6.71 -16.80 -4.17
C THR A 667 8.12 -16.94 -4.75
N ILE A 668 9.09 -17.40 -3.96
CA ILE A 668 10.46 -17.65 -4.45
C ILE A 668 10.45 -18.78 -5.50
N THR A 669 9.67 -19.84 -5.28
CA THR A 669 9.52 -20.93 -6.25
C THR A 669 8.87 -20.44 -7.55
N ALA A 670 7.87 -19.56 -7.45
CA ALA A 670 7.24 -18.92 -8.60
C ALA A 670 8.24 -18.04 -9.37
N ALA A 671 8.97 -17.17 -8.66
CA ALA A 671 10.03 -16.35 -9.24
C ALA A 671 11.06 -17.19 -10.00
N ALA A 672 11.53 -18.29 -9.41
CA ALA A 672 12.46 -19.21 -10.04
C ALA A 672 11.93 -19.85 -11.33
N LYS A 673 10.62 -20.06 -11.45
CA LYS A 673 9.99 -20.58 -12.68
C LYS A 673 9.94 -19.52 -13.78
N CYS A 674 9.72 -18.25 -13.43
CA CYS A 674 9.65 -17.14 -14.38
C CYS A 674 11.02 -16.78 -14.97
N LEU A 675 12.10 -17.02 -14.23
CA LEU A 675 13.45 -16.64 -14.62
C LEU A 675 13.98 -17.44 -15.82
N GLU A 676 14.68 -16.76 -16.72
CA GLU A 676 15.37 -17.35 -17.86
C GLU A 676 16.31 -18.50 -17.40
N PRO A 677 16.30 -19.65 -18.10
CA PRO A 677 17.07 -20.82 -17.71
C PRO A 677 18.58 -20.64 -17.96
N ALA A 678 19.34 -21.72 -17.74
CA ALA A 678 20.77 -21.80 -18.09
C ALA A 678 21.65 -20.75 -17.41
N GLY A 679 21.37 -20.41 -16.15
CA GLY A 679 22.19 -19.50 -15.34
C GLY A 679 22.12 -18.04 -15.76
N ILE A 680 21.24 -17.72 -16.70
CA ILE A 680 21.05 -16.37 -17.23
C ILE A 680 20.15 -15.56 -16.29
N GLY A 681 19.01 -16.13 -15.90
CA GLY A 681 18.03 -15.49 -15.04
C GLY A 681 18.56 -15.25 -13.62
N ARG A 682 18.30 -14.06 -13.06
CA ARG A 682 18.78 -13.63 -11.74
C ARG A 682 17.66 -13.15 -10.82
N MET A 683 17.78 -13.43 -9.53
CA MET A 683 16.97 -12.80 -8.48
C MET A 683 17.87 -12.00 -7.54
N VAL A 684 17.55 -10.72 -7.38
CA VAL A 684 18.31 -9.75 -6.59
C VAL A 684 17.42 -9.19 -5.48
N ILE A 685 17.80 -9.45 -4.23
CA ILE A 685 17.04 -9.02 -3.06
C ILE A 685 17.87 -8.01 -2.28
N VAL A 686 17.29 -6.83 -2.02
CA VAL A 686 17.94 -5.73 -1.29
C VAL A 686 17.11 -5.37 -0.07
N THR A 687 17.74 -5.30 1.10
CA THR A 687 17.10 -4.91 2.36
C THR A 687 18.03 -4.11 3.27
N ASP A 688 17.50 -3.31 4.20
CA ASP A 688 18.27 -2.69 5.30
C ASP A 688 18.27 -3.50 6.60
N ASN A 689 17.61 -4.66 6.63
CA ASN A 689 17.50 -5.46 7.83
C ASN A 689 18.25 -6.79 7.69
N LEU A 690 19.38 -6.93 8.37
CA LEU A 690 20.19 -8.16 8.37
C LEU A 690 19.41 -9.37 8.93
N ILE A 691 18.53 -9.16 9.90
CA ILE A 691 17.71 -10.25 10.46
C ILE A 691 16.78 -10.78 9.37
N TYR A 692 16.16 -9.88 8.60
CA TYR A 692 15.32 -10.25 7.48
C TYR A 692 16.13 -10.90 6.35
N ALA A 693 17.31 -10.37 6.02
CA ALA A 693 18.19 -10.99 5.02
C ALA A 693 18.55 -12.44 5.41
N ARG A 694 18.82 -12.72 6.68
CA ARG A 694 19.05 -14.08 7.18
C ARG A 694 17.83 -14.97 7.06
N LEU A 695 16.63 -14.45 7.38
CA LEU A 695 15.38 -15.19 7.21
C LEU A 695 15.20 -15.60 5.74
N ILE A 696 15.32 -14.64 4.82
CA ILE A 696 15.21 -14.89 3.38
C ILE A 696 16.29 -15.84 2.86
N ALA A 697 17.53 -15.72 3.33
CA ALA A 697 18.60 -16.65 2.97
C ALA A 697 18.28 -18.09 3.40
N ARG A 698 17.65 -18.29 4.56
CA ARG A 698 17.16 -19.61 5.00
C ARG A 698 15.99 -20.09 4.13
N THR A 699 15.01 -19.25 3.82
CA THR A 699 13.92 -19.63 2.90
C THR A 699 14.48 -20.02 1.54
N LEU A 700 15.42 -19.24 1.00
CA LEU A 700 16.13 -19.54 -0.25
C LEU A 700 16.85 -20.89 -0.19
N SER A 701 17.55 -21.20 0.91
CA SER A 701 18.23 -22.51 1.06
C SER A 701 17.26 -23.69 0.91
N LYS A 702 16.04 -23.59 1.46
CA LYS A 702 15.01 -24.62 1.30
C LYS A 702 14.53 -24.74 -0.15
N THR A 703 14.46 -23.63 -0.88
CA THR A 703 14.04 -23.63 -2.30
C THR A 703 15.15 -24.05 -3.26
N LEU A 704 16.42 -23.79 -2.93
CA LEU A 704 17.58 -24.20 -3.72
C LEU A 704 17.69 -25.73 -3.81
N ASP A 705 17.31 -26.44 -2.75
CA ASP A 705 17.25 -27.90 -2.72
C ASP A 705 16.26 -28.49 -3.76
N ARG A 706 15.35 -27.67 -4.30
CA ARG A 706 14.42 -28.07 -5.39
C ARG A 706 15.03 -27.93 -6.80
N GLY A 707 16.29 -27.49 -6.91
CA GLY A 707 17.09 -27.58 -8.14
C GLY A 707 16.86 -26.54 -9.24
N LYS A 708 16.12 -25.45 -8.98
CA LYS A 708 15.86 -24.40 -10.00
C LYS A 708 16.80 -23.20 -9.93
N LEU A 709 17.33 -22.93 -8.75
CA LEU A 709 18.24 -21.81 -8.50
C LEU A 709 19.63 -22.32 -8.09
N SER A 710 20.64 -21.50 -8.30
CA SER A 710 22.02 -21.67 -7.88
C SER A 710 22.55 -20.38 -7.26
N VAL A 711 23.53 -20.51 -6.37
CA VAL A 711 24.18 -19.37 -5.73
C VAL A 711 25.14 -18.71 -6.73
N VAL A 712 25.12 -17.38 -6.80
CA VAL A 712 26.11 -16.61 -7.57
C VAL A 712 27.47 -16.67 -6.88
N LYS A 713 28.53 -16.98 -7.63
CA LYS A 713 29.87 -17.08 -7.06
C LYS A 713 30.34 -15.71 -6.54
N PRO A 714 31.07 -15.65 -5.40
CA PRO A 714 31.50 -14.38 -4.82
C PRO A 714 32.32 -13.48 -5.76
N ASN A 715 33.05 -14.04 -6.72
CA ASN A 715 33.83 -13.28 -7.69
C ASN A 715 32.98 -12.56 -8.76
N GLU A 716 31.73 -12.99 -8.98
CA GLU A 716 30.79 -12.30 -9.87
C GLU A 716 30.19 -11.04 -9.21
N VAL A 717 30.31 -10.92 -7.87
CA VAL A 717 29.82 -9.79 -7.07
C VAL A 717 31.01 -9.03 -6.48
N CYS A 718 31.81 -8.43 -7.36
CA CYS A 718 33.16 -7.94 -7.01
C CYS A 718 33.20 -6.65 -6.18
N ASP A 719 32.14 -5.84 -6.20
CA ASP A 719 32.10 -4.53 -5.56
C ASP A 719 31.27 -4.49 -4.27
N LEU A 720 30.69 -5.63 -3.87
CA LEU A 720 29.97 -5.77 -2.60
C LEU A 720 30.78 -6.60 -1.60
N ARG A 721 30.75 -6.22 -0.33
CA ARG A 721 31.47 -6.95 0.71
C ARG A 721 30.62 -8.12 1.19
N LYS A 722 31.04 -9.36 0.94
CA LYS A 722 30.40 -10.54 1.58
C LYS A 722 30.49 -10.44 3.11
N VAL A 723 29.34 -10.55 3.78
CA VAL A 723 29.25 -10.46 5.26
C VAL A 723 28.88 -11.78 5.93
N GLU A 724 28.10 -12.63 5.27
CA GLU A 724 27.63 -13.89 5.85
C GLU A 724 27.37 -14.93 4.76
N SER A 725 27.43 -16.21 5.14
CA SER A 725 27.12 -17.36 4.30
C SER A 725 26.18 -18.28 5.10
N VAL A 726 24.99 -18.56 4.57
CA VAL A 726 24.00 -19.45 5.20
C VAL A 726 24.06 -20.80 4.49
N SER A 727 24.33 -21.89 5.23
CA SER A 727 24.47 -23.24 4.67
C SER A 727 23.15 -23.76 4.11
N VAL A 728 23.22 -24.43 2.95
CA VAL A 728 22.12 -25.20 2.38
C VAL A 728 22.17 -26.61 2.95
N ALA A 729 21.05 -27.15 3.43
CA ALA A 729 21.05 -28.34 4.31
C ALA A 729 21.56 -29.62 3.64
N LYS A 730 21.47 -29.75 2.31
CA LYS A 730 21.78 -30.99 1.57
C LYS A 730 23.00 -30.91 0.66
N ASN A 731 23.39 -29.71 0.25
CA ASN A 731 24.49 -29.48 -0.67
C ASN A 731 25.49 -28.55 0.02
N ALA A 732 26.79 -28.76 -0.14
CA ALA A 732 27.83 -27.88 0.41
C ALA A 732 27.85 -26.45 -0.20
N SER A 733 26.70 -25.98 -0.72
CA SER A 733 26.44 -24.64 -1.20
C SER A 733 25.99 -23.73 -0.05
N PHE A 734 26.26 -22.43 -0.22
CA PHE A 734 25.95 -21.41 0.78
C PHE A 734 25.24 -20.25 0.13
N VAL A 735 24.12 -19.79 0.68
CA VAL A 735 23.52 -18.51 0.26
C VAL A 735 24.36 -17.38 0.86
N HIS A 736 24.97 -16.57 0.00
CA HIS A 736 25.80 -15.44 0.43
C HIS A 736 24.97 -14.18 0.66
N ILE A 737 25.24 -13.49 1.77
CA ILE A 737 24.73 -12.16 2.07
C ILE A 737 25.87 -11.17 1.89
N TYR A 738 25.64 -10.14 1.08
CA TYR A 738 26.57 -9.08 0.79
C TYR A 738 26.14 -7.77 1.46
N GLU A 739 27.09 -6.90 1.76
CA GLU A 739 26.89 -5.54 2.27
C GLU A 739 27.43 -4.54 1.26
N GLY A 740 26.59 -3.59 0.84
CA GLY A 740 26.97 -2.55 -0.11
C GLY A 740 25.75 -1.91 -0.77
N LYS A 741 25.96 -0.94 -1.65
CA LYS A 741 24.87 -0.37 -2.44
C LYS A 741 24.63 -1.23 -3.69
N PRO A 742 23.38 -1.41 -4.14
CA PRO A 742 23.10 -2.05 -5.42
C PRO A 742 23.91 -1.40 -6.54
N SER A 743 24.44 -2.20 -7.46
CA SER A 743 25.43 -1.77 -8.45
C SER A 743 25.35 -2.55 -9.75
N ALA A 744 26.15 -2.14 -10.74
CA ALA A 744 26.14 -2.74 -12.08
C ALA A 744 26.56 -4.22 -12.08
N SER A 745 27.36 -4.68 -11.11
CA SER A 745 27.78 -6.10 -11.02
C SER A 745 26.58 -7.04 -10.82
N ILE A 746 25.53 -6.55 -10.16
CA ILE A 746 24.27 -7.26 -9.92
C ILE A 746 23.16 -6.81 -10.88
N GLY A 747 23.48 -6.07 -11.94
CA GLY A 747 22.52 -5.58 -12.94
C GLY A 747 21.71 -4.35 -12.51
N HIS A 748 22.16 -3.60 -11.50
CA HIS A 748 21.50 -2.37 -11.05
C HIS A 748 22.31 -1.12 -11.41
N TYR A 749 21.80 -0.29 -12.29
CA TYR A 749 22.50 0.88 -12.80
C TYR A 749 22.29 2.10 -11.90
N ILE A 750 23.34 2.89 -11.71
CA ILE A 750 23.29 4.12 -10.90
C ILE A 750 23.59 5.31 -11.82
N PRO A 751 22.83 6.42 -11.76
CA PRO A 751 23.13 7.60 -12.57
C PRO A 751 24.54 8.15 -12.27
N CYS A 752 25.39 8.29 -13.29
CA CYS A 752 26.79 8.71 -13.16
C CYS A 752 26.96 10.10 -12.51
N ASN A 753 25.98 10.99 -12.68
CA ASN A 753 26.04 12.39 -12.24
C ASN A 753 25.20 12.70 -10.99
N SER A 754 24.64 11.68 -10.34
CA SER A 754 23.88 11.89 -9.12
C SER A 754 24.84 12.16 -7.95
N THR A 755 25.20 13.44 -7.78
CA THR A 755 25.87 13.94 -6.57
C THR A 755 25.01 13.79 -5.33
N SER A 756 23.72 13.43 -5.48
CA SER A 756 22.90 12.94 -4.38
C SER A 756 23.39 11.55 -3.96
N VAL A 757 24.34 11.54 -3.03
CA VAL A 757 24.95 10.36 -2.43
C VAL A 757 23.87 9.58 -1.66
N GLY A 758 23.11 8.73 -2.36
CA GLY A 758 22.08 7.87 -1.80
C GLY A 758 20.83 7.89 -2.66
N GLY A 759 20.34 6.70 -3.03
CA GLY A 759 19.31 6.48 -4.05
C GLY A 759 18.01 7.29 -3.92
N THR A 760 17.32 7.47 -5.03
CA THR A 760 16.14 8.33 -5.13
C THR A 760 14.84 7.62 -4.73
N SER A 761 14.90 6.37 -4.27
CA SER A 761 13.68 5.61 -3.97
C SER A 761 13.06 5.95 -2.61
N TYR A 762 11.75 5.75 -2.51
CA TYR A 762 11.00 5.73 -1.24
C TYR A 762 11.72 4.91 -0.16
N PHE A 763 12.22 3.73 -0.52
CA PHE A 763 12.92 2.84 0.40
C PHE A 763 14.32 3.34 0.77
N ASP A 764 15.00 4.06 -0.12
CA ASP A 764 16.27 4.74 0.19
C ASP A 764 16.10 5.91 1.14
N ARG A 765 14.96 6.60 1.06
CA ARG A 765 14.61 7.64 2.03
C ARG A 765 14.27 7.03 3.40
N LEU A 766 13.43 6.00 3.46
CA LEU A 766 13.11 5.28 4.72
C LEU A 766 14.34 4.71 5.41
N TRP A 767 15.28 4.18 4.63
CA TRP A 767 16.54 3.65 5.15
C TRP A 767 17.39 4.71 5.84
N ARG A 768 17.55 5.88 5.20
CA ARG A 768 18.34 6.98 5.77
C ARG A 768 17.78 7.49 7.08
N THR A 769 16.47 7.40 7.27
CA THR A 769 15.84 7.85 8.52
C THR A 769 15.98 6.81 9.64
N GLY A 770 16.22 5.53 9.31
CA GLY A 770 16.23 4.46 10.30
C GLY A 770 14.87 4.27 10.96
N ALA A 771 13.78 4.49 10.20
CA ALA A 771 12.41 4.39 10.71
C ALA A 771 12.07 2.98 11.23
N GLY A 772 12.78 1.96 10.73
CA GLY A 772 12.65 0.58 11.19
C GLY A 772 13.40 0.30 12.50
N LYS A 773 12.80 -0.53 13.38
CA LYS A 773 13.38 -0.93 14.67
C LYS A 773 14.70 -1.70 14.49
N HIS A 774 14.77 -2.51 13.45
CA HIS A 774 15.89 -3.36 13.08
C HIS A 774 16.67 -2.86 11.85
N ALA A 775 16.19 -1.84 11.16
CA ALA A 775 16.84 -1.21 10.02
C ALA A 775 18.25 -0.69 10.39
N ASP A 776 19.22 -0.98 9.54
CA ASP A 776 20.53 -0.36 9.58
C ASP A 776 20.51 0.92 8.74
N MET A 777 20.88 2.06 9.32
CA MET A 777 20.84 3.36 8.62
C MET A 777 22.00 3.56 7.63
N LYS A 778 23.00 2.68 7.64
CA LYS A 778 24.25 2.84 6.90
C LYS A 778 24.52 1.69 5.95
N LYS A 779 23.98 0.52 6.27
CA LYS A 779 24.24 -0.72 5.55
C LYS A 779 22.98 -1.15 4.82
N ARG A 780 23.20 -1.71 3.64
CA ARG A 780 22.24 -2.47 2.86
C ARG A 780 22.78 -3.88 2.73
N PHE A 781 21.89 -4.85 2.81
CA PHE A 781 22.17 -6.26 2.67
C PHE A 781 21.57 -6.74 1.36
N ILE A 782 22.36 -7.48 0.60
CA ILE A 782 22.04 -7.90 -0.75
C ILE A 782 22.20 -9.42 -0.83
N ILE A 783 21.23 -10.11 -1.41
CA ILE A 783 21.28 -11.54 -1.74
C ILE A 783 21.10 -11.66 -3.24
N VAL A 784 21.97 -12.46 -3.88
CA VAL A 784 21.94 -12.69 -5.32
C VAL A 784 21.96 -14.18 -5.59
N VAL A 785 20.96 -14.65 -6.33
CA VAL A 785 20.87 -16.03 -6.83
C VAL A 785 20.57 -16.00 -8.33
N ARG A 786 20.85 -17.09 -9.03
CA ARG A 786 20.59 -17.24 -10.47
C ARG A 786 19.94 -18.58 -10.77
N THR A 787 19.44 -18.82 -11.98
CA THR A 787 18.95 -20.15 -12.37
C THR A 787 20.09 -21.18 -12.45
N VAL A 788 19.76 -22.47 -12.46
CA VAL A 788 20.76 -23.53 -12.67
C VAL A 788 21.10 -23.64 -14.16
N GLY A 789 22.33 -24.06 -14.46
CA GLY A 789 22.85 -24.21 -15.82
C GLY A 789 23.66 -23.00 -16.28
N GLY A 790 24.12 -23.04 -17.53
CA GLY A 790 25.01 -22.02 -18.10
C GLY A 790 26.48 -22.38 -17.92
N GLN A 791 27.20 -22.51 -19.04
CA GLN A 791 28.65 -22.46 -18.96
C GLN A 791 29.03 -21.08 -18.41
N HIS A 792 30.01 -21.04 -17.51
CA HIS A 792 30.67 -19.79 -17.21
C HIS A 792 31.28 -19.29 -18.50
N SER A 793 30.56 -18.47 -19.26
CA SER A 793 31.22 -17.48 -20.11
C SER A 793 32.07 -16.71 -19.13
N THR A 794 33.37 -17.03 -19.13
CA THR A 794 34.41 -16.19 -18.58
C THR A 794 34.18 -14.87 -19.26
N ALA A 795 33.41 -13.99 -18.63
CA ALA A 795 33.09 -12.70 -19.16
C ALA A 795 34.43 -12.01 -19.30
N THR A 796 34.98 -12.03 -20.52
CA THR A 796 35.95 -11.05 -20.97
C THR A 796 35.25 -9.74 -20.72
N THR A 797 35.60 -9.11 -19.61
CA THR A 797 35.18 -7.77 -19.24
C THR A 797 35.61 -6.86 -20.38
N SER A 798 34.77 -6.78 -21.42
CA SER A 798 34.68 -5.62 -22.27
C SER A 798 34.16 -4.53 -21.34
N THR A 799 35.08 -3.95 -20.58
CA THR A 799 34.89 -2.68 -19.90
C THR A 799 34.15 -1.81 -20.91
N PRO A 800 32.92 -1.33 -20.63
CA PRO A 800 32.27 -0.41 -21.54
C PRO A 800 33.23 0.76 -21.67
N THR A 801 33.83 0.89 -22.85
CA THR A 801 34.82 1.93 -23.14
C THR A 801 34.07 3.25 -23.10
N GLN A 802 33.89 3.81 -21.91
CA GLN A 802 33.61 5.22 -21.76
C GLN A 802 34.81 5.92 -22.38
N ARG A 803 34.61 6.41 -23.60
CA ARG A 803 35.55 7.22 -24.35
C ARG A 803 35.70 8.54 -23.59
N LEU A 804 36.55 8.52 -22.56
CA LEU A 804 37.04 9.71 -21.88
C LEU A 804 37.94 10.44 -22.88
N GLU A 805 37.33 11.35 -23.64
CA GLU A 805 38.07 12.34 -24.41
C GLU A 805 38.95 13.14 -23.44
N LYS A 806 40.26 12.94 -23.57
CA LYS A 806 41.27 13.79 -22.95
C LYS A 806 41.20 15.16 -23.62
N SER A 807 40.41 16.08 -23.06
CA SER A 807 40.58 17.50 -23.34
C SER A 807 41.67 18.08 -22.44
N SER A 808 42.55 18.83 -23.09
CA SER A 808 43.77 19.43 -22.56
C SER A 808 43.50 20.59 -21.60
N SER A 809 44.33 20.64 -20.56
CA SER A 809 44.78 21.80 -19.77
C SER A 809 43.93 23.08 -19.79
N VAL A 810 43.13 23.28 -18.73
CA VAL A 810 42.77 24.62 -18.25
C VAL A 810 43.17 24.74 -16.78
N THR A 811 43.91 25.80 -16.49
CA THR A 811 44.51 26.18 -15.21
C THR A 811 43.46 26.42 -14.12
N ALA A 812 43.53 25.64 -13.05
CA ALA A 812 42.61 25.69 -11.91
C ALA A 812 42.97 26.82 -10.93
N GLY A 813 42.08 27.81 -10.81
CA GLY A 813 42.03 28.74 -9.68
C GLY A 813 41.53 28.05 -8.42
N LYS A 814 42.38 28.03 -7.38
CA LYS A 814 42.08 27.50 -6.03
C LYS A 814 40.97 28.30 -5.34
N LYS A 815 39.80 27.71 -5.12
CA LYS A 815 38.91 28.06 -4.00
C LYS A 815 38.85 26.88 -3.02
N GLY A 816 39.48 27.06 -1.85
CA GLY A 816 39.59 26.07 -0.80
C GLY A 816 38.26 25.80 -0.10
N SER A 817 37.68 24.63 -0.32
CA SER A 817 36.70 24.06 0.58
C SER A 817 37.43 23.30 1.69
N LYS A 818 37.18 23.67 2.96
CA LYS A 818 37.78 23.04 4.15
C LYS A 818 37.26 21.60 4.30
N LYS A 819 37.90 20.65 3.62
CA LYS A 819 37.77 19.21 3.90
C LYS A 819 38.33 18.98 5.30
N ARG A 820 37.46 18.68 6.27
CA ARG A 820 37.89 18.26 7.63
C ARG A 820 38.77 17.02 7.49
N SER A 821 39.99 17.05 8.05
CA SER A 821 40.91 15.92 7.95
C SER A 821 40.31 14.69 8.64
N ALA A 822 40.48 13.52 8.01
CA ALA A 822 40.02 12.22 8.53
C ALA A 822 40.53 11.94 9.95
N GLU A 823 41.67 12.53 10.30
CA GLU A 823 42.33 12.44 11.59
C GLU A 823 41.50 13.04 12.74
N LYS A 824 40.85 14.20 12.53
CA LYS A 824 39.92 14.76 13.52
C LYS A 824 38.68 13.89 13.72
N GLN A 825 38.28 13.13 12.70
CA GLN A 825 37.17 12.19 12.80
C GLN A 825 37.59 10.94 13.59
N GLN A 826 38.81 10.45 13.38
CA GLN A 826 39.39 9.30 14.09
C GLN A 826 39.55 9.59 15.59
N GLN A 827 40.16 10.73 15.96
CA GLN A 827 40.29 11.13 17.36
C GLN A 827 38.94 11.27 18.09
N ARG A 828 37.89 11.67 17.36
CA ARG A 828 36.53 11.79 17.93
C ARG A 828 35.89 10.42 18.17
N ASN A 829 36.22 9.42 17.37
CA ASN A 829 35.76 8.04 17.55
C ASN A 829 36.50 7.36 18.72
N GLU A 830 37.81 7.56 18.85
CA GLU A 830 38.60 7.05 19.97
C GLU A 830 38.12 7.60 21.32
N ARG A 831 37.86 8.91 21.40
CA ARG A 831 37.28 9.53 22.62
C ARG A 831 35.91 8.95 22.99
N ARG A 832 35.10 8.55 22.01
CA ARG A 832 33.80 7.91 22.24
C ARG A 832 33.96 6.47 22.76
N LEU A 833 34.97 5.75 22.26
CA LEU A 833 35.29 4.40 22.71
C LEU A 833 35.76 4.41 24.18
N LEU A 834 36.67 5.32 24.52
CA LEU A 834 37.16 5.52 25.89
C LEU A 834 36.03 5.87 26.87
N LYS A 835 35.13 6.81 26.50
CA LYS A 835 33.96 7.14 27.34
C LYS A 835 33.00 5.95 27.52
N LYS A 836 32.90 5.05 26.54
CA LYS A 836 32.07 3.86 26.64
C LYS A 836 32.69 2.83 27.58
N GLN A 837 34.01 2.62 27.51
CA GLN A 837 34.75 1.75 28.43
C GLN A 837 34.68 2.26 29.87
N GLN A 838 34.85 3.57 30.09
CA GLN A 838 34.70 4.18 31.42
C GLN A 838 33.30 3.99 32.01
N LYS A 839 32.24 4.16 31.21
CA LYS A 839 30.87 3.91 31.67
C LYS A 839 30.62 2.43 31.99
N GLN A 840 31.20 1.51 31.23
CA GLN A 840 31.09 0.08 31.52
C GLN A 840 31.86 -0.30 32.79
N GLN A 841 33.01 0.31 33.05
CA GLN A 841 33.74 0.11 34.31
C GLN A 841 32.97 0.68 35.50
N GLN A 842 32.38 1.87 35.38
CA GLN A 842 31.53 2.46 36.43
C GLN A 842 30.26 1.65 36.69
N GLN A 843 29.70 0.98 35.67
CA GLN A 843 28.57 0.05 35.84
C GLN A 843 28.95 -1.31 36.41
N LYS A 844 30.25 -1.68 36.37
CA LYS A 844 30.75 -2.89 37.03
C LYS A 844 31.17 -2.63 38.49
N GLN A 845 31.43 -1.37 38.83
CA GLN A 845 31.76 -0.94 40.19
C GLN A 845 30.52 -0.57 41.03
N LYS A 846 29.36 -0.41 40.37
CA LYS A 846 28.05 -0.31 41.01
C LYS A 846 27.37 -1.67 40.93
#